data_AF-A0A4S4D7I5-F1
#
_entry.id   AF-A0A4S4D7I5-F1
#
_cell.length_a   1.000
_cell.length_b   1.000
_cell.length_c   1.000
_cell.angle_alpha   90.00
_cell.angle_beta   90.00
_cell.angle_gamma   90.00
#
_symmetry.space_group_name_H-M   'P 1'
#
loop_
_entity.id
_entity.type
_entity.pdbx_description
1 polymer ?
#
loop_
_entity_poly.entity_id
_entity_poly.type
_entity_poly.pdbx_seq_one_letter_code
_entity_poly.pdbx_strand_id
1 'polypeptide(L)'
;MASETPNPPFPIKTVVVLVQENRSFDHMLGWMKSLNPQINGVTGSESNPLSTSDPGSNRLFFGQNSIYVDSDPGHSIQAMYEQIFGQPWTQNSASQNLQPTMQGFAQNAERTQKGMSETVMNGFKPESVAVYKELVAEYAVCDRWFAAVPASTQPNRLFVHSATSHGATSNDTKKLIEGFPQKTIFESLDEEGHSFGIYYQAPPATLFYRNLRKLKYVKNFHGFDLHFKRHCKEGKLPNYVVVEQRYFDLKILPGNDDHPSHDVFEGQKFVKEVYEALRSSPQWNEMLFIIIYDEHGGFYDHVPTPMTGVPSPDGLVGSAPYNFQFDRLGVRVPAIMISPWIERGTGPYPTSEFEHSSIPATVKKIFNLKEFLTKRDSWAGTFEGVVSRSSPRTDCPVKLPEPVKLREAEAKENAKLTEFQEEMVQMAATLCGDHKKDIYPDKLVENMTVDEAVKYVNNSFKKFLEECEKAKASGADESQICVPNDDDPPKPPEYKSKSFASKNLRKLKYVKNFHGFDLHFKRHCKEGKLPNYVVVEQRYFDLKILPGNDDHPSHDVFEGQKFVKEVYEALRSSPQWNEMLFIIIYDEHGGFYDHVPTPMTGVPSPDGLVGSAPYNFQFDRLGVRVPAIMISPWIERGTGPYPTSEFEHSSIPATVKKIFNLKEFLTKRDSWAGTFEGVVSRSSPRTDCPVKLPEPVKLRKAEAKENAKLTEFQEEMVQMAATLCGDHKKDIYPDKLVENMTVGEAVKYVNNSFKKFLEECEKAKASGADESQICVPNDVDPPKPPEDKSKSFASKPTQKASIPYGSRRAYGLWKEDQLQGSKSGFCSEAGKAGAPLQIFCHKFPCSDILFESHPRGGRLFFNDSIASFVETSPLSLKSSFSQSLGECQWIKSSNTAARFAALNADMSDSDFHKHLAPN
;
A
#
# COMPACT_ATOMS: atom_id res chain seq x y z
N MET A 1 13.81 35.28 -36.25
CA MET A 1 14.69 34.82 -35.16
C MET A 1 13.78 34.24 -34.09
N ALA A 2 13.92 32.97 -33.75
CA ALA A 2 13.27 32.45 -32.55
C ALA A 2 14.05 33.00 -31.35
N SER A 3 13.35 33.57 -30.36
CA SER A 3 13.99 33.92 -29.10
C SER A 3 14.41 32.65 -28.38
N GLU A 4 15.70 32.48 -28.14
CA GLU A 4 16.21 31.41 -27.28
C GLU A 4 15.57 31.55 -25.90
N THR A 5 14.69 30.61 -25.54
CA THR A 5 14.27 30.44 -24.15
C THR A 5 15.52 30.11 -23.34
N PRO A 6 15.79 30.81 -22.22
CA PRO A 6 16.92 30.47 -21.37
C PRO A 6 16.85 29.00 -20.96
N ASN A 7 18.00 28.31 -20.96
CA ASN A 7 18.08 26.98 -20.36
C ASN A 7 17.51 27.03 -18.93
N PRO A 8 16.67 26.07 -18.51
CA PRO A 8 16.14 26.07 -17.15
C PRO A 8 17.32 26.04 -16.16
N PRO A 9 17.26 26.82 -15.07
CA PRO A 9 18.39 26.98 -14.15
C PRO A 9 18.75 25.72 -13.36
N PHE A 10 17.92 24.68 -13.42
CA PHE A 10 18.15 23.39 -12.77
C PHE A 10 17.95 22.22 -13.75
N PRO A 11 18.75 21.15 -13.65
CA PRO A 11 18.53 19.91 -14.38
C PRO A 11 17.39 19.06 -13.79
N ILE A 12 16.86 19.45 -12.63
CA ILE A 12 15.82 18.73 -11.89
C ILE A 12 14.45 19.02 -12.51
N LYS A 13 13.68 17.97 -12.81
CA LYS A 13 12.28 18.05 -13.28
C LYS A 13 11.29 17.30 -12.40
N THR A 14 11.79 16.42 -11.52
CA THR A 14 11.00 15.66 -10.54
C THR A 14 11.61 15.83 -9.15
N VAL A 15 10.85 16.41 -8.23
CA VAL A 15 11.20 16.49 -6.80
C VAL A 15 10.38 15.44 -6.06
N VAL A 16 11.04 14.56 -5.31
CA VAL A 16 10.43 13.51 -4.50
C VAL A 16 10.65 13.82 -3.02
N VAL A 17 9.59 13.82 -2.22
CA VAL A 17 9.63 14.11 -0.79
C VAL A 17 9.10 12.92 0.00
N LEU A 18 9.88 12.50 1.00
CA LEU A 18 9.52 11.51 2.03
C LEU A 18 9.72 12.17 3.40
N VAL A 19 8.68 12.18 4.23
CA VAL A 19 8.68 12.80 5.56
C VAL A 19 8.50 11.71 6.61
N GLN A 20 9.60 11.24 7.20
CA GLN A 20 9.60 10.32 8.34
C GLN A 20 9.09 11.02 9.62
N GLU A 21 8.91 10.26 10.69
CA GLU A 21 8.24 10.64 11.94
C GLU A 21 9.21 10.72 13.13
N ASN A 22 9.15 11.84 13.85
CA ASN A 22 9.48 12.02 15.26
C ASN A 22 10.91 11.57 15.68
N ARG A 23 11.96 12.12 15.05
CA ARG A 23 13.37 11.88 15.43
C ARG A 23 14.23 13.13 15.28
N SER A 24 15.10 13.40 16.26
CA SER A 24 16.07 14.50 16.20
C SER A 24 17.25 14.20 15.26
N PHE A 25 17.95 15.25 14.81
CA PHE A 25 19.16 15.06 14.00
C PHE A 25 20.22 14.25 14.75
N ASP A 26 20.54 14.62 16.00
CA ASP A 26 21.57 13.89 16.76
C ASP A 26 21.19 12.44 17.08
N HIS A 27 19.90 12.14 17.23
CA HIS A 27 19.42 10.78 17.47
C HIS A 27 19.64 9.86 16.27
N MET A 28 19.40 10.30 15.04
CA MET A 28 19.56 9.46 13.84
C MET A 28 20.93 9.60 13.16
N LEU A 29 21.45 10.82 13.06
CA LEU A 29 22.61 11.18 12.25
C LEU A 29 23.77 11.80 13.05
N GLY A 30 23.59 12.14 14.33
CA GLY A 30 24.62 12.79 15.15
C GLY A 30 25.95 12.03 15.16
N TRP A 31 25.91 10.71 15.33
CA TRP A 31 27.11 9.87 15.34
C TRP A 31 27.75 9.65 13.96
N MET A 32 27.11 10.10 12.87
CA MET A 32 27.71 10.11 11.53
C MET A 32 28.88 11.10 11.41
N LYS A 33 29.07 12.00 12.40
CA LYS A 33 30.30 12.80 12.56
C LYS A 33 31.57 11.95 12.54
N SER A 34 31.49 10.70 13.01
CA SER A 34 32.59 9.73 12.96
C SER A 34 32.99 9.31 11.53
N LEU A 35 32.08 9.43 10.58
CA LEU A 35 32.30 9.16 9.15
C LEU A 35 32.71 10.42 8.39
N ASN A 36 32.05 11.55 8.70
CA ASN A 36 32.34 12.85 8.12
C ASN A 36 32.46 13.91 9.22
N PRO A 37 33.70 14.31 9.62
CA PRO A 37 33.93 15.29 10.67
C PRO A 37 33.37 16.70 10.39
N GLN A 38 32.98 17.02 9.15
CA GLN A 38 32.33 18.29 8.82
C GLN A 38 30.89 18.35 9.31
N ILE A 39 30.23 17.19 9.51
CA ILE A 39 28.86 17.14 10.05
C ILE A 39 28.87 17.72 11.46
N ASN A 40 27.97 18.66 11.73
CA ASN A 40 27.69 19.20 13.05
C ASN A 40 26.90 18.19 13.92
N GLY A 41 27.41 16.98 14.08
CA GLY A 41 26.90 15.96 15.00
C GLY A 41 27.67 15.93 16.33
N VAL A 42 27.37 14.91 17.13
CA VAL A 42 27.84 14.73 18.52
C VAL A 42 29.23 14.12 18.66
N THR A 43 29.76 14.21 19.88
CA THR A 43 31.05 13.67 20.31
C THR A 43 30.96 12.75 21.54
N GLY A 44 29.82 12.74 22.24
CA GLY A 44 29.63 12.12 23.55
C GLY A 44 29.99 13.04 24.73
N SER A 45 30.39 14.29 24.46
CA SER A 45 30.62 15.32 25.49
C SER A 45 29.35 16.13 25.80
N GLU A 46 28.37 16.07 24.91
CA GLU A 46 27.06 16.70 25.02
C GLU A 46 26.28 16.07 26.17
N SER A 47 25.58 16.88 26.97
CA SER A 47 24.88 16.39 28.17
C SER A 47 23.71 17.27 28.60
N ASN A 48 22.79 16.68 29.37
CA ASN A 48 21.67 17.37 30.04
C ASN A 48 21.62 16.96 31.53
N PRO A 49 21.26 17.87 32.45
CA PRO A 49 20.98 17.53 33.84
C PRO A 49 19.59 16.86 33.97
N LEU A 50 19.42 16.02 34.99
CA LEU A 50 18.08 15.51 35.37
C LEU A 50 17.19 16.60 35.97
N SER A 51 17.78 17.65 36.56
CA SER A 51 17.10 18.86 36.96
C SER A 51 17.91 20.09 36.57
N THR A 52 17.32 20.98 35.77
CA THR A 52 17.92 22.25 35.36
C THR A 52 17.91 23.29 36.48
N SER A 53 17.02 23.14 37.46
CA SER A 53 16.92 24.01 38.64
C SER A 53 17.91 23.68 39.76
N ASP A 54 18.58 22.53 39.70
CA ASP A 54 19.57 22.08 40.69
C ASP A 54 20.97 22.04 40.07
N PRO A 55 21.88 22.99 40.43
CA PRO A 55 23.26 22.98 39.94
C PRO A 55 24.07 21.74 40.34
N GLY A 56 23.63 20.99 41.35
CA GLY A 56 24.23 19.72 41.78
C GLY A 56 23.65 18.49 41.07
N SER A 57 22.70 18.65 40.15
CA SER A 57 21.99 17.54 39.53
C SER A 57 22.90 16.65 38.67
N ASN A 58 22.68 15.33 38.76
CA ASN A 58 23.34 14.36 37.90
C ASN A 58 23.09 14.70 36.41
N ARG A 59 24.14 14.59 35.60
CA ARG A 59 24.07 14.83 34.16
C ARG A 59 24.15 13.52 33.39
N LEU A 60 23.26 13.35 32.41
CA LEU A 60 23.36 12.30 31.42
C LEU A 60 24.16 12.82 30.23
N PHE A 61 25.19 12.09 29.84
CA PHE A 61 25.96 12.33 28.61
C PHE A 61 25.31 11.59 27.45
N PHE A 62 25.36 12.19 26.26
CA PHE A 62 24.72 11.63 25.08
C PHE A 62 25.45 10.36 24.60
N GLY A 63 24.73 9.24 24.51
CA GLY A 63 25.27 7.94 24.14
C GLY A 63 24.95 7.52 22.70
N GLN A 64 25.47 6.35 22.30
CA GLN A 64 25.30 5.76 20.96
C GLN A 64 24.55 4.41 20.99
N ASN A 65 23.77 4.18 22.05
CA ASN A 65 23.16 2.88 22.35
C ASN A 65 21.69 2.77 21.93
N SER A 66 21.18 3.66 21.06
CA SER A 66 19.81 3.55 20.57
C SER A 66 19.57 2.27 19.78
N ILE A 67 18.41 1.68 20.06
CA ILE A 67 17.84 0.48 19.43
C ILE A 67 16.35 0.75 19.18
N TYR A 68 15.48 -0.26 19.21
CA TYR A 68 14.04 -0.06 19.31
C TYR A 68 13.65 0.73 20.57
N VAL A 69 12.77 1.73 20.43
CA VAL A 69 12.27 2.58 21.52
C VAL A 69 10.77 2.35 21.69
N ASP A 70 10.36 1.86 22.86
CA ASP A 70 8.98 1.42 23.14
C ASP A 70 8.05 2.52 23.67
N SER A 71 8.61 3.56 24.29
CA SER A 71 7.87 4.71 24.81
C SER A 71 8.00 5.91 23.89
N ASP A 72 6.90 6.63 23.68
CA ASP A 72 6.84 7.89 22.94
C ASP A 72 7.24 9.07 23.85
N PRO A 73 8.37 9.77 23.61
CA PRO A 73 8.77 10.92 24.42
C PRO A 73 7.92 12.15 24.11
N GLY A 74 7.71 13.02 25.11
CA GLY A 74 6.87 14.20 24.96
C GLY A 74 7.37 15.16 23.86
N HIS A 75 6.55 15.41 22.84
CA HIS A 75 6.88 16.29 21.70
C HIS A 75 5.81 17.37 21.45
N SER A 76 4.91 17.59 22.41
CA SER A 76 3.97 18.72 22.38
C SER A 76 4.67 20.08 22.61
N ILE A 77 4.04 21.19 22.21
CA ILE A 77 4.59 22.55 22.37
C ILE A 77 5.03 22.88 23.82
N GLN A 78 4.39 22.28 24.82
CA GLN A 78 4.73 22.38 26.24
C GLN A 78 6.03 21.63 26.57
N ALA A 79 6.16 20.39 26.09
CA ALA A 79 7.34 19.56 26.28
C ALA A 79 8.55 20.17 25.55
N MET A 80 8.36 20.56 24.28
CA MET A 80 9.38 21.25 23.49
C MET A 80 9.88 22.53 24.16
N TYR A 81 8.98 23.33 24.74
CA TYR A 81 9.37 24.54 25.47
C TYR A 81 10.30 24.22 26.64
N GLU A 82 9.97 23.20 27.44
CA GLU A 82 10.84 22.77 28.53
C GLU A 82 12.18 22.24 28.02
N GLN A 83 12.17 21.40 26.98
CA GLN A 83 13.37 20.83 26.36
C GLN A 83 14.35 21.91 25.88
N ILE A 84 13.83 22.90 25.14
CA ILE A 84 14.60 24.00 24.55
C ILE A 84 15.11 24.98 25.60
N PHE A 85 14.25 25.45 26.52
CA PHE A 85 14.59 26.53 27.46
C PHE A 85 15.06 26.05 28.83
N GLY A 86 14.92 24.76 29.13
CA GLY A 86 15.28 24.18 30.42
C GLY A 86 14.28 24.52 31.55
N GLN A 87 13.08 25.04 31.26
CA GLN A 87 12.06 25.26 32.28
C GLN A 87 10.63 25.08 31.72
N PRO A 88 9.67 24.58 32.52
CA PRO A 88 8.29 24.38 32.08
C PRO A 88 7.64 25.66 31.54
N TRP A 89 6.77 25.52 30.54
CA TRP A 89 6.01 26.66 30.00
C TRP A 89 5.07 27.24 31.06
N THR A 90 5.17 28.56 31.25
CA THR A 90 4.22 29.40 31.99
C THR A 90 4.12 30.77 31.31
N GLN A 91 3.04 31.51 31.56
CA GLN A 91 2.90 32.89 31.05
C GLN A 91 4.07 33.80 31.46
N ASN A 92 4.66 33.57 32.64
CA ASN A 92 5.81 34.33 33.15
C ASN A 92 7.14 33.89 32.52
N SER A 93 7.35 32.59 32.28
CA SER A 93 8.56 32.14 31.57
C SER A 93 8.53 32.57 30.11
N ALA A 94 7.34 32.60 29.49
CA ALA A 94 7.17 32.95 28.07
C ALA A 94 7.28 34.47 27.79
N SER A 95 7.09 35.32 28.80
CA SER A 95 7.38 36.77 28.70
C SER A 95 8.84 37.12 28.96
N GLN A 96 9.64 36.16 29.45
CA GLN A 96 11.08 36.27 29.56
C GLN A 96 11.70 35.80 28.25
N ASN A 97 12.52 36.62 27.60
CA ASN A 97 13.21 36.26 26.35
C ASN A 97 14.39 35.31 26.63
N LEU A 98 14.05 34.08 27.02
CA LEU A 98 14.98 33.02 27.38
C LEU A 98 15.85 32.60 26.19
N GLN A 99 17.08 32.20 26.48
CA GLN A 99 17.96 31.60 25.48
C GLN A 99 17.68 30.10 25.34
N PRO A 100 17.67 29.54 24.12
CA PRO A 100 17.51 28.10 23.89
C PRO A 100 18.77 27.35 24.37
N THR A 101 18.74 26.87 25.62
CA THR A 101 19.88 26.16 26.25
C THR A 101 20.01 24.71 25.81
N MET A 102 18.92 24.11 25.31
CA MET A 102 18.82 22.68 24.99
C MET A 102 19.16 21.78 26.19
N GLN A 103 18.91 22.24 27.43
CA GLN A 103 19.24 21.52 28.67
C GLN A 103 18.06 20.79 29.33
N GLY A 104 16.85 20.89 28.78
CA GLY A 104 15.64 20.36 29.43
C GLY A 104 15.20 18.95 29.02
N PHE A 105 15.88 18.30 28.07
CA PHE A 105 15.43 17.03 27.50
C PHE A 105 15.43 15.90 28.52
N ALA A 106 16.54 15.70 29.25
CA ALA A 106 16.60 14.67 30.28
C ALA A 106 15.59 14.93 31.41
N GLN A 107 15.42 16.18 31.85
CA GLN A 107 14.43 16.57 32.86
C GLN A 107 12.99 16.29 32.41
N ASN A 108 12.64 16.67 31.18
CA ASN A 108 11.29 16.51 30.63
C ASN A 108 10.95 15.01 30.40
N ALA A 109 11.92 14.24 29.88
CA ALA A 109 11.80 12.80 29.72
C ALA A 109 11.60 12.09 31.07
N GLU A 110 12.45 12.37 32.06
CA GLU A 110 12.38 11.73 33.39
C GLU A 110 11.07 12.04 34.13
N ARG A 111 10.47 13.23 33.90
CA ARG A 111 9.16 13.59 34.44
C ARG A 111 8.01 12.87 33.72
N THR A 112 8.12 12.69 32.40
CA THR A 112 7.13 11.96 31.60
C THR A 112 7.10 10.48 31.98
N GLN A 113 8.27 9.85 32.06
CA GLN A 113 8.42 8.47 32.50
C GLN A 113 9.79 8.28 33.15
N LYS A 114 9.82 7.74 34.37
CA LYS A 114 11.06 7.44 35.10
C LYS A 114 11.99 6.55 34.27
N GLY A 115 13.25 6.94 34.09
CA GLY A 115 14.25 6.26 33.27
C GLY A 115 14.21 6.59 31.76
N MET A 116 13.19 7.30 31.26
CA MET A 116 13.12 7.71 29.85
C MET A 116 14.23 8.70 29.46
N SER A 117 14.83 9.38 30.44
CA SER A 117 15.99 10.25 30.23
C SER A 117 17.18 9.52 29.58
N GLU A 118 17.42 8.24 29.91
CA GLU A 118 18.46 7.43 29.27
C GLU A 118 18.15 7.19 27.79
N THR A 119 16.89 6.92 27.45
CA THR A 119 16.42 6.71 26.07
C THR A 119 16.53 7.97 25.22
N VAL A 120 16.10 9.12 25.74
CA VAL A 120 16.12 10.42 25.06
C VAL A 120 17.54 10.94 24.85
N MET A 121 18.46 10.61 25.75
CA MET A 121 19.88 10.97 25.70
C MET A 121 20.77 9.91 25.00
N ASN A 122 20.22 9.14 24.06
CA ASN A 122 20.99 8.27 23.17
C ASN A 122 20.65 8.50 21.70
N GLY A 123 21.62 8.26 20.82
CA GLY A 123 21.44 8.19 19.36
C GLY A 123 21.90 6.84 18.78
N PHE A 124 21.61 6.62 17.51
CA PHE A 124 22.05 5.43 16.79
C PHE A 124 23.51 5.57 16.34
N LYS A 125 24.33 4.55 16.60
CA LYS A 125 25.61 4.37 15.91
C LYS A 125 25.39 4.11 14.41
N PRO A 126 26.30 4.51 13.52
CA PRO A 126 26.13 4.38 12.06
C PRO A 126 25.82 2.94 11.59
N GLU A 127 26.38 1.93 12.24
CA GLU A 127 26.18 0.52 11.87
C GLU A 127 24.76 0.01 12.16
N SER A 128 24.08 0.57 13.16
CA SER A 128 22.67 0.23 13.45
C SER A 128 21.75 0.76 12.36
N VAL A 129 22.11 1.89 11.74
CA VAL A 129 21.33 2.56 10.69
C VAL A 129 22.05 2.51 9.32
N ALA A 130 22.44 1.30 8.90
CA ALA A 130 23.23 1.04 7.69
C ALA A 130 22.75 1.75 6.39
N VAL A 131 21.44 1.86 6.13
CA VAL A 131 20.92 2.55 4.94
C VAL A 131 21.21 4.07 4.99
N TYR A 132 20.84 4.77 6.07
CA TYR A 132 21.27 6.16 6.27
C TYR A 132 22.79 6.33 6.29
N LYS A 133 23.57 5.39 6.86
CA LYS A 133 25.05 5.44 6.81
C LYS A 133 25.58 5.51 5.37
N GLU A 134 25.05 4.68 4.47
CA GLU A 134 25.43 4.71 3.06
C GLU A 134 24.99 6.02 2.38
N LEU A 135 23.74 6.45 2.61
CA LEU A 135 23.20 7.69 2.04
C LEU A 135 23.97 8.94 2.50
N VAL A 136 24.39 8.99 3.75
CA VAL A 136 25.24 10.06 4.34
C VAL A 136 26.63 10.07 3.71
N ALA A 137 27.22 8.90 3.44
CA ALA A 137 28.52 8.81 2.78
C ALA A 137 28.45 9.22 1.30
N GLU A 138 27.31 8.97 0.64
CA GLU A 138 27.16 9.13 -0.81
C GLU A 138 26.51 10.44 -1.27
N TYR A 139 25.77 11.14 -0.41
CA TYR A 139 24.96 12.31 -0.79
C TYR A 139 25.09 13.46 0.21
N ALA A 140 24.17 14.44 0.15
CA ALA A 140 24.22 15.62 1.01
C ALA A 140 23.37 15.44 2.28
N VAL A 141 23.95 15.77 3.43
CA VAL A 141 23.26 15.77 4.74
C VAL A 141 23.09 17.20 5.24
N CYS A 142 21.86 17.63 5.50
CA CYS A 142 21.58 18.96 6.02
C CYS A 142 21.60 18.97 7.55
N ASP A 143 22.76 19.26 8.13
CA ASP A 143 23.04 19.31 9.57
C ASP A 143 22.60 20.61 10.28
N ARG A 144 21.84 21.45 9.58
CA ARG A 144 21.13 22.64 10.07
C ARG A 144 19.71 22.74 9.49
N TRP A 145 19.02 21.60 9.37
CA TRP A 145 17.59 21.55 9.05
C TRP A 145 16.76 21.52 10.34
N PHE A 146 15.90 22.52 10.55
CA PHE A 146 15.05 22.62 11.73
C PHE A 146 13.59 22.30 11.41
N ALA A 147 12.87 21.75 12.38
CA ALA A 147 11.41 21.70 12.32
C ALA A 147 10.86 23.12 12.17
N ALA A 148 9.83 23.34 11.35
CA ALA A 148 9.37 24.70 11.04
C ALA A 148 8.74 25.43 12.25
N VAL A 149 8.26 24.67 13.23
CA VAL A 149 7.70 25.14 14.50
C VAL A 149 8.03 24.19 15.67
N PRO A 150 8.17 24.69 16.91
CA PRO A 150 8.27 23.86 18.11
C PRO A 150 6.86 23.38 18.55
N ALA A 151 6.27 22.45 17.80
CA ALA A 151 4.95 21.87 18.02
C ALA A 151 4.87 20.43 17.45
N SER A 152 3.79 19.70 17.76
CA SER A 152 3.55 18.32 17.32
C SER A 152 3.59 18.13 15.79
N THR A 153 3.56 16.88 15.36
CA THR A 153 3.65 16.39 13.96
C THR A 153 2.82 17.16 12.93
N GLN A 154 1.50 17.28 13.11
CA GLN A 154 0.63 17.88 12.08
C GLN A 154 0.98 19.33 11.74
N PRO A 155 1.15 20.26 12.71
CA PRO A 155 1.71 21.59 12.43
C PRO A 155 2.96 21.56 11.55
N ASN A 156 3.95 20.71 11.82
CA ASN A 156 5.17 20.64 11.02
C ASN A 156 4.94 20.03 9.63
N ARG A 157 4.17 18.94 9.51
CA ARG A 157 3.73 18.36 8.22
C ARG A 157 2.96 19.37 7.35
N LEU A 158 2.19 20.28 7.95
CA LEU A 158 1.51 21.38 7.24
C LEU A 158 2.50 22.41 6.65
N PHE A 159 3.62 22.70 7.31
CA PHE A 159 4.64 23.58 6.73
C PHE A 159 5.32 22.98 5.48
N VAL A 160 5.52 21.65 5.42
CA VAL A 160 6.21 20.96 4.29
C VAL A 160 5.60 21.27 2.92
N HIS A 161 4.27 21.38 2.83
CA HIS A 161 3.58 21.60 1.55
C HIS A 161 2.77 22.90 1.46
N SER A 162 2.75 23.73 2.51
CA SER A 162 2.05 25.02 2.49
C SER A 162 2.78 26.20 3.12
N ALA A 163 3.99 26.01 3.66
CA ALA A 163 4.79 27.04 4.34
C ALA A 163 4.07 27.79 5.49
N THR A 164 3.00 27.18 6.03
CA THR A 164 2.29 27.60 7.25
C THR A 164 1.47 26.43 7.81
N SER A 165 1.25 26.41 9.13
CA SER A 165 0.22 25.57 9.77
C SER A 165 -1.14 26.27 9.87
N HIS A 166 -1.29 27.45 9.26
CA HIS A 166 -2.47 28.31 9.37
C HIS A 166 -2.87 28.59 10.83
N GLY A 167 -1.87 28.96 11.63
CA GLY A 167 -2.02 29.24 13.06
C GLY A 167 -2.19 28.01 13.97
N ALA A 168 -2.08 26.77 13.46
CA ALA A 168 -2.15 25.58 14.30
C ALA A 168 -0.81 25.29 15.02
N THR A 169 -0.89 24.90 16.29
CA THR A 169 0.24 24.48 17.16
C THR A 169 0.01 23.11 17.81
N SER A 170 -1.07 22.44 17.42
CA SER A 170 -1.60 21.15 17.83
C SER A 170 -2.76 20.83 16.88
N ASN A 171 -3.43 19.69 17.06
CA ASN A 171 -4.73 19.43 16.45
C ASN A 171 -5.72 20.62 16.66
N ASP A 172 -6.52 20.92 15.63
CA ASP A 172 -7.61 21.88 15.64
C ASP A 172 -8.84 21.22 15.01
N THR A 173 -9.73 20.70 15.86
CA THR A 173 -10.92 19.92 15.46
C THR A 173 -11.78 20.65 14.42
N LYS A 174 -11.88 21.99 14.50
CA LYS A 174 -12.69 22.77 13.57
C LYS A 174 -12.02 22.84 12.20
N LYS A 175 -10.72 23.17 12.15
CA LYS A 175 -9.95 23.17 10.89
C LYS A 175 -9.84 21.77 10.29
N LEU A 176 -9.88 20.72 11.12
CA LEU A 176 -9.89 19.33 10.65
C LEU A 176 -11.17 19.00 9.86
N ILE A 177 -12.35 19.35 10.42
CA ILE A 177 -13.66 19.22 9.76
C ILE A 177 -13.69 20.02 8.46
N GLU A 178 -13.40 21.32 8.54
CA GLU A 178 -13.42 22.23 7.38
C GLU A 178 -12.34 21.89 6.33
N GLY A 179 -11.28 21.20 6.76
CA GLY A 179 -10.01 21.07 6.05
C GLY A 179 -9.16 22.35 6.19
N PHE A 180 -7.84 22.17 6.30
CA PHE A 180 -6.89 23.28 6.39
C PHE A 180 -6.94 24.15 5.12
N PRO A 181 -7.24 25.46 5.23
CA PRO A 181 -7.70 26.27 4.10
C PRO A 181 -6.57 26.93 3.28
N GLN A 182 -5.33 26.87 3.75
CA GLN A 182 -4.18 27.54 3.12
C GLN A 182 -3.84 26.95 1.74
N LYS A 183 -3.27 27.80 0.87
CA LYS A 183 -2.80 27.37 -0.45
C LYS A 183 -1.60 26.44 -0.31
N THR A 184 -1.56 25.39 -1.12
CA THR A 184 -0.48 24.41 -1.11
C THR A 184 0.45 24.55 -2.33
N ILE A 185 1.66 23.98 -2.24
CA ILE A 185 2.58 23.88 -3.38
C ILE A 185 1.98 23.04 -4.52
N PHE A 186 1.13 22.05 -4.21
CA PHE A 186 0.40 21.25 -5.18
C PHE A 186 -0.50 22.12 -6.07
N GLU A 187 -1.22 23.09 -5.47
CA GLU A 187 -2.07 24.03 -6.20
C GLU A 187 -1.24 25.00 -7.04
N SER A 188 -0.15 25.55 -6.49
CA SER A 188 0.75 26.42 -7.24
C SER A 188 1.44 25.71 -8.42
N LEU A 189 1.63 24.38 -8.36
CA LEU A 189 2.12 23.58 -9.49
C LEU A 189 1.02 23.40 -10.54
N ASP A 190 -0.17 22.96 -10.13
CA ASP A 190 -1.33 22.72 -11.02
C ASP A 190 -1.76 24.00 -11.77
N GLU A 191 -1.79 25.15 -11.08
CA GLU A 191 -2.10 26.46 -11.66
C GLU A 191 -1.09 26.93 -12.73
N GLU A 192 0.16 26.44 -12.67
CA GLU A 192 1.22 26.72 -13.64
C GLU A 192 1.43 25.58 -14.66
N GLY A 193 0.55 24.56 -14.66
CA GLY A 193 0.57 23.44 -15.59
C GLY A 193 1.57 22.33 -15.27
N HIS A 194 2.12 22.30 -14.04
CA HIS A 194 2.99 21.23 -13.56
C HIS A 194 2.18 20.13 -12.84
N SER A 195 2.66 18.90 -12.95
CA SER A 195 1.98 17.72 -12.40
C SER A 195 2.45 17.38 -10.98
N PHE A 196 1.56 16.81 -10.15
CA PHE A 196 1.94 16.21 -8.87
C PHE A 196 1.28 14.84 -8.66
N GLY A 197 1.85 14.02 -7.77
CA GLY A 197 1.30 12.72 -7.41
C GLY A 197 1.71 12.28 -6.01
N ILE A 198 0.78 11.63 -5.31
CA ILE A 198 0.90 11.26 -3.89
C ILE A 198 0.78 9.73 -3.81
N TYR A 199 1.87 9.07 -3.44
CA TYR A 199 2.02 7.62 -3.49
C TYR A 199 2.01 7.05 -2.07
N TYR A 200 1.00 6.26 -1.74
CA TYR A 200 0.64 6.01 -0.34
C TYR A 200 0.54 4.53 0.02
N GLN A 201 0.92 4.18 1.25
CA GLN A 201 0.70 2.84 1.85
C GLN A 201 -0.40 2.83 2.91
N ALA A 202 -0.59 3.94 3.65
CA ALA A 202 -1.80 4.25 4.42
C ALA A 202 -2.49 5.50 3.81
N PRO A 203 -3.75 5.83 4.16
CA PRO A 203 -4.41 7.03 3.65
C PRO A 203 -3.56 8.30 3.85
N PRO A 204 -3.41 9.16 2.82
CA PRO A 204 -2.45 10.27 2.87
C PRO A 204 -2.78 11.36 3.92
N ALA A 205 -1.78 11.78 4.70
CA ALA A 205 -1.84 12.93 5.58
C ALA A 205 -2.06 14.24 4.79
N THR A 206 -1.63 14.32 3.54
CA THR A 206 -1.96 15.45 2.64
C THR A 206 -3.48 15.77 2.51
N LEU A 207 -4.39 14.88 2.94
CA LEU A 207 -5.83 15.14 3.02
C LEU A 207 -6.25 16.03 4.21
N PHE A 208 -5.34 16.39 5.12
CA PHE A 208 -5.55 17.50 6.06
C PHE A 208 -5.85 18.82 5.31
N TYR A 209 -5.23 19.06 4.15
CA TYR A 209 -5.51 20.23 3.31
C TYR A 209 -6.88 20.13 2.65
N ARG A 210 -7.73 21.14 2.87
CA ARG A 210 -9.06 21.25 2.27
C ARG A 210 -9.04 21.11 0.75
N ASN A 211 -8.07 21.74 0.12
CA ASN A 211 -8.01 21.81 -1.33
C ASN A 211 -7.60 20.49 -2.00
N LEU A 212 -6.90 19.59 -1.28
CA LEU A 212 -6.58 18.25 -1.78
C LEU A 212 -7.79 17.29 -1.74
N ARG A 213 -8.87 17.68 -1.04
CA ARG A 213 -10.16 16.97 -1.04
C ARG A 213 -11.04 17.29 -2.27
N LYS A 214 -10.56 18.12 -3.21
CA LYS A 214 -11.28 18.52 -4.44
C LYS A 214 -11.28 17.39 -5.48
N LEU A 215 -12.39 17.24 -6.21
CA LEU A 215 -12.58 16.16 -7.19
C LEU A 215 -11.45 16.08 -8.24
N LYS A 216 -10.95 17.19 -8.79
CA LYS A 216 -9.88 17.18 -9.80
C LYS A 216 -8.63 16.40 -9.36
N TYR A 217 -8.25 16.48 -8.07
CA TYR A 217 -7.02 15.87 -7.56
C TYR A 217 -7.15 14.41 -7.14
N VAL A 218 -8.36 13.85 -7.12
CA VAL A 218 -8.60 12.46 -6.68
C VAL A 218 -7.82 11.43 -7.51
N LYS A 219 -7.50 11.74 -8.78
CA LYS A 219 -6.68 10.89 -9.65
C LYS A 219 -5.16 10.99 -9.39
N ASN A 220 -4.71 11.93 -8.56
CA ASN A 220 -3.30 12.15 -8.22
C ASN A 220 -2.87 11.31 -7.00
N PHE A 221 -3.82 10.66 -6.32
CA PHE A 221 -3.55 9.69 -5.26
C PHE A 221 -3.33 8.29 -5.86
N HIS A 222 -2.27 7.62 -5.46
CA HIS A 222 -1.81 6.37 -6.05
C HIS A 222 -1.34 5.38 -4.97
N GLY A 223 -1.81 4.12 -5.03
CA GLY A 223 -1.26 3.07 -4.14
C GLY A 223 0.22 2.80 -4.44
N PHE A 224 1.08 2.88 -3.42
CA PHE A 224 2.53 2.81 -3.57
C PHE A 224 3.01 1.55 -4.30
N ASP A 225 2.65 0.36 -3.80
CA ASP A 225 3.26 -0.91 -4.22
C ASP A 225 3.10 -1.20 -5.72
N LEU A 226 1.98 -0.77 -6.31
CA LEU A 226 1.68 -0.94 -7.74
C LEU A 226 2.11 0.27 -8.57
N HIS A 227 1.75 1.49 -8.16
CA HIS A 227 1.86 2.66 -9.03
C HIS A 227 3.22 3.36 -8.92
N PHE A 228 3.83 3.42 -7.73
CA PHE A 228 5.10 4.15 -7.57
C PHE A 228 6.22 3.47 -8.35
N LYS A 229 6.43 2.16 -8.11
CA LYS A 229 7.43 1.35 -8.82
C LYS A 229 7.20 1.33 -10.33
N ARG A 230 5.94 1.28 -10.77
CA ARG A 230 5.55 1.39 -12.18
C ARG A 230 5.97 2.73 -12.78
N HIS A 231 5.58 3.85 -12.16
CA HIS A 231 5.87 5.18 -12.68
C HIS A 231 7.37 5.49 -12.63
N CYS A 232 8.10 4.99 -11.63
CA CYS A 232 9.57 4.99 -11.63
C CYS A 232 10.12 4.28 -12.86
N LYS A 233 9.74 3.01 -13.08
CA LYS A 233 10.24 2.18 -14.19
C LYS A 233 9.89 2.73 -15.58
N GLU A 234 8.70 3.29 -15.74
CA GLU A 234 8.23 3.87 -17.00
C GLU A 234 8.79 5.28 -17.29
N GLY A 235 9.41 5.94 -16.31
CA GLY A 235 9.81 7.35 -16.44
C GLY A 235 8.62 8.30 -16.49
N LYS A 236 7.59 8.03 -15.68
CA LYS A 236 6.33 8.79 -15.60
C LYS A 236 6.03 9.32 -14.20
N LEU A 237 7.04 9.50 -13.35
CA LEU A 237 6.83 10.25 -12.11
C LEU A 237 6.56 11.72 -12.44
N PRO A 238 5.56 12.35 -11.79
CA PRO A 238 5.19 13.75 -12.00
C PRO A 238 6.29 14.72 -11.51
N ASN A 239 6.04 16.02 -11.66
CA ASN A 239 7.01 17.06 -11.29
C ASN A 239 7.24 17.14 -9.78
N TYR A 240 6.18 16.91 -9.00
CA TYR A 240 6.25 16.85 -7.53
C TYR A 240 5.63 15.55 -7.01
N VAL A 241 6.42 14.79 -6.25
CA VAL A 241 6.06 13.46 -5.76
C VAL A 241 6.13 13.47 -4.24
N VAL A 242 5.07 13.04 -3.59
CA VAL A 242 5.07 12.78 -2.14
C VAL A 242 4.87 11.29 -1.92
N VAL A 243 5.66 10.71 -1.01
CA VAL A 243 5.58 9.30 -0.62
C VAL A 243 5.11 9.22 0.82
N GLU A 244 4.00 8.52 1.05
CA GLU A 244 3.32 8.41 2.36
C GLU A 244 3.39 6.96 2.88
N GLN A 245 3.81 6.82 4.13
CA GLN A 245 4.18 5.56 4.79
C GLN A 245 2.97 4.79 5.33
N ARG A 246 3.23 3.73 6.10
CA ARG A 246 2.27 3.09 7.01
C ARG A 246 2.46 3.66 8.41
N TYR A 247 1.47 4.43 8.85
CA TYR A 247 1.43 5.07 10.18
C TYR A 247 0.92 4.16 11.32
N PHE A 248 0.61 2.88 11.05
CA PHE A 248 0.00 1.95 12.00
C PHE A 248 0.84 0.67 12.13
N ASP A 249 1.30 0.33 13.33
CA ASP A 249 2.16 -0.82 13.58
C ASP A 249 1.41 -2.13 13.77
N LEU A 250 1.28 -2.91 12.69
CA LEU A 250 0.61 -4.21 12.66
C LEU A 250 1.62 -5.36 12.55
N LYS A 251 1.30 -6.54 13.09
CA LYS A 251 2.21 -7.71 13.03
C LYS A 251 2.57 -8.20 11.64
N ILE A 252 1.82 -7.80 10.61
CA ILE A 252 1.98 -8.24 9.22
C ILE A 252 2.45 -7.09 8.32
N LEU A 253 1.95 -5.88 8.58
CA LEU A 253 2.34 -4.65 7.90
C LEU A 253 2.82 -3.66 8.98
N PRO A 254 4.05 -3.81 9.49
CA PRO A 254 4.58 -2.97 10.55
C PRO A 254 4.71 -1.52 10.09
N GLY A 255 4.71 -0.60 11.06
CA GLY A 255 4.95 0.82 10.80
C GLY A 255 6.34 1.02 10.18
N ASN A 256 6.46 1.94 9.21
CA ASN A 256 7.70 2.18 8.46
C ASN A 256 8.00 3.67 8.24
N ASP A 257 7.52 4.49 9.17
CA ASP A 257 7.68 5.95 9.25
C ASP A 257 8.84 6.39 10.18
N ASP A 258 9.45 5.46 10.94
CA ASP A 258 10.40 5.69 12.04
C ASP A 258 9.82 6.25 13.37
N HIS A 259 8.50 6.46 13.53
CA HIS A 259 7.87 6.95 14.78
C HIS A 259 8.21 6.02 15.98
N PRO A 260 8.38 6.49 17.23
CA PRO A 260 8.40 5.61 18.41
C PRO A 260 6.96 5.11 18.73
N SER A 261 6.60 3.84 18.67
CA SER A 261 7.40 2.62 18.84
C SER A 261 7.36 1.69 17.62
N HIS A 262 7.54 2.25 16.44
CA HIS A 262 7.75 1.51 15.19
C HIS A 262 9.24 1.13 15.06
N ASP A 263 9.55 0.07 14.31
CA ASP A 263 10.94 -0.39 14.14
C ASP A 263 11.64 0.38 13.02
N VAL A 264 12.72 1.10 13.36
CA VAL A 264 13.59 1.82 12.41
C VAL A 264 14.16 0.89 11.32
N PHE A 265 14.23 -0.44 11.56
CA PHE A 265 14.51 -1.42 10.52
C PHE A 265 13.53 -1.36 9.33
N GLU A 266 12.23 -1.20 9.59
CA GLU A 266 11.20 -1.17 8.54
C GLU A 266 11.16 0.19 7.82
N GLY A 267 11.43 1.30 8.53
CA GLY A 267 11.62 2.61 7.90
C GLY A 267 12.86 2.66 6.99
N GLN A 268 13.99 2.13 7.46
CA GLN A 268 15.21 1.99 6.64
C GLN A 268 15.01 1.09 5.41
N LYS A 269 14.25 0.00 5.56
CA LYS A 269 13.85 -0.88 4.45
C LYS A 269 12.96 -0.15 3.44
N PHE A 270 12.04 0.71 3.91
CA PHE A 270 11.20 1.52 3.05
C PHE A 270 11.99 2.61 2.31
N VAL A 271 12.88 3.33 2.99
CA VAL A 271 13.82 4.28 2.37
C VAL A 271 14.65 3.61 1.28
N LYS A 272 15.17 2.40 1.54
CA LYS A 272 15.89 1.58 0.55
C LYS A 272 15.01 1.22 -0.65
N GLU A 273 13.77 0.80 -0.42
CA GLU A 273 12.81 0.47 -1.48
C GLU A 273 12.46 1.68 -2.36
N VAL A 274 12.24 2.86 -1.75
CA VAL A 274 12.01 4.13 -2.46
C VAL A 274 13.24 4.53 -3.27
N TYR A 275 14.43 4.51 -2.65
CA TYR A 275 15.68 4.85 -3.31
C TYR A 275 15.96 3.93 -4.50
N GLU A 276 15.92 2.60 -4.33
CA GLU A 276 16.26 1.65 -5.40
C GLU A 276 15.26 1.74 -6.58
N ALA A 277 13.98 2.02 -6.30
CA ALA A 277 12.99 2.31 -7.35
C ALA A 277 13.35 3.57 -8.15
N LEU A 278 13.62 4.71 -7.48
CA LEU A 278 14.01 5.97 -8.11
C LEU A 278 15.35 5.85 -8.87
N ARG A 279 16.33 5.18 -8.26
CA ARG A 279 17.68 4.95 -8.80
C ARG A 279 17.69 4.11 -10.07
N SER A 280 16.69 3.24 -10.22
CA SER A 280 16.44 2.44 -11.43
C SER A 280 15.66 3.17 -12.53
N SER A 281 15.09 4.35 -12.23
CA SER A 281 14.26 5.11 -13.17
C SER A 281 15.10 5.73 -14.30
N PRO A 282 14.59 5.78 -15.55
CA PRO A 282 15.19 6.60 -16.60
C PRO A 282 15.15 8.11 -16.27
N GLN A 283 14.30 8.55 -15.33
CA GLN A 283 14.27 9.93 -14.82
C GLN A 283 15.33 10.23 -13.75
N TRP A 284 16.17 9.26 -13.33
CA TRP A 284 17.14 9.45 -12.23
C TRP A 284 18.03 10.71 -12.37
N ASN A 285 18.47 11.03 -13.60
CA ASN A 285 19.27 12.22 -13.89
C ASN A 285 18.47 13.53 -13.88
N GLU A 286 17.17 13.50 -13.59
CA GLU A 286 16.27 14.66 -13.51
C GLU A 286 15.61 14.73 -12.12
N MET A 287 16.08 13.94 -11.15
CA MET A 287 15.48 13.77 -9.83
C MET A 287 16.27 14.43 -8.70
N LEU A 288 15.53 15.03 -7.77
CA LEU A 288 15.96 15.35 -6.42
C LEU A 288 15.04 14.60 -5.44
N PHE A 289 15.58 13.63 -4.72
CA PHE A 289 14.89 12.93 -3.65
C PHE A 289 15.31 13.52 -2.30
N ILE A 290 14.34 13.87 -1.47
CA ILE A 290 14.51 14.52 -0.18
C ILE A 290 13.88 13.64 0.89
N ILE A 291 14.69 13.21 1.85
CA ILE A 291 14.24 12.55 3.08
C ILE A 291 14.37 13.58 4.20
N ILE A 292 13.27 13.88 4.90
CA ILE A 292 13.25 14.70 6.12
C ILE A 292 12.43 14.00 7.19
N TYR A 293 12.44 14.54 8.41
CA TYR A 293 11.47 14.24 9.45
C TYR A 293 10.55 15.44 9.67
N ASP A 294 9.39 15.22 10.27
CA ASP A 294 8.43 16.24 10.67
C ASP A 294 8.92 17.03 11.91
N GLU A 295 9.25 16.36 13.01
CA GLU A 295 9.81 16.94 14.22
C GLU A 295 10.73 15.94 14.95
N HIS A 296 11.20 16.29 16.15
CA HIS A 296 12.32 15.62 16.81
C HIS A 296 11.94 14.45 17.76
N GLY A 297 10.66 14.19 18.00
CA GLY A 297 10.13 13.10 18.82
C GLY A 297 10.48 13.19 20.30
N GLY A 298 10.77 14.40 20.79
CA GLY A 298 11.31 14.60 22.15
C GLY A 298 12.73 14.07 22.35
N PHE A 299 13.40 13.53 21.32
CA PHE A 299 14.80 13.10 21.40
C PHE A 299 15.76 14.30 21.44
N TYR A 300 16.88 14.13 22.16
CA TYR A 300 17.85 15.20 22.34
C TYR A 300 18.48 15.67 21.02
N ASP A 301 18.69 16.98 20.89
CA ASP A 301 19.62 17.58 19.94
C ASP A 301 20.41 18.70 20.64
N HIS A 302 21.71 18.79 20.36
CA HIS A 302 22.60 19.75 21.01
C HIS A 302 22.55 21.16 20.39
N VAL A 303 21.98 21.33 19.19
CA VAL A 303 22.02 22.61 18.46
C VAL A 303 20.86 23.51 18.89
N PRO A 304 21.14 24.72 19.41
CA PRO A 304 20.09 25.68 19.74
C PRO A 304 19.23 26.05 18.52
N THR A 305 17.91 26.09 18.70
CA THR A 305 16.96 26.50 17.65
C THR A 305 17.14 27.97 17.23
N PRO A 306 16.98 28.32 15.94
CA PRO A 306 16.90 29.70 15.46
C PRO A 306 15.71 30.49 16.02
N MET A 307 16.04 31.61 16.69
CA MET A 307 15.11 32.48 17.44
C MET A 307 15.05 33.92 16.90
N THR A 308 15.68 34.23 15.77
CA THR A 308 15.89 35.62 15.32
C THR A 308 15.78 35.72 13.81
N GLY A 309 15.05 36.74 13.33
CA GLY A 309 14.86 36.99 11.90
C GLY A 309 13.90 36.03 11.18
N VAL A 310 13.32 35.05 11.90
CA VAL A 310 12.36 34.07 11.40
C VAL A 310 10.97 34.73 11.25
N PRO A 311 10.42 34.93 10.03
CA PRO A 311 9.23 35.74 9.83
C PRO A 311 7.95 34.91 9.94
N SER A 312 7.00 35.34 10.78
CA SER A 312 5.65 34.75 10.83
C SER A 312 5.06 34.63 9.42
N PRO A 313 4.60 33.43 8.99
CA PRO A 313 4.32 33.15 7.58
C PRO A 313 3.18 34.02 7.02
N ASP A 314 2.08 34.10 7.76
CA ASP A 314 0.82 34.73 7.38
C ASP A 314 0.36 35.80 8.39
N GLY A 315 1.09 35.97 9.50
CA GLY A 315 0.73 36.90 10.58
C GLY A 315 -0.35 36.37 11.52
N LEU A 316 -0.70 35.08 11.43
CA LEU A 316 -1.57 34.43 12.40
C LEU A 316 -0.81 34.15 13.71
N VAL A 317 -1.56 34.09 14.80
CA VAL A 317 -1.08 33.76 16.15
C VAL A 317 -1.71 32.45 16.57
N GLY A 318 -0.93 31.57 17.21
CA GLY A 318 -1.38 30.28 17.70
C GLY A 318 -2.42 30.42 18.82
N SER A 319 -3.22 29.37 19.03
CA SER A 319 -4.27 29.39 20.04
C SER A 319 -3.74 29.65 21.47
N ALA A 320 -4.62 30.18 22.32
CA ALA A 320 -4.38 30.22 23.75
C ALA A 320 -4.22 28.78 24.31
N PRO A 321 -3.39 28.56 25.34
CA PRO A 321 -2.69 29.57 26.13
C PRO A 321 -1.33 30.03 25.53
N TYR A 322 -0.79 29.32 24.53
CA TYR A 322 0.57 29.56 24.04
C TYR A 322 0.74 30.86 23.26
N ASN A 323 -0.28 31.29 22.51
CA ASN A 323 -0.27 32.54 21.73
C ASN A 323 0.99 32.67 20.85
N PHE A 324 1.39 31.56 20.23
CA PHE A 324 2.67 31.46 19.54
C PHE A 324 2.70 32.32 18.27
N GLN A 325 3.73 33.16 18.11
CA GLN A 325 3.79 34.15 17.03
C GLN A 325 4.35 33.59 15.70
N PHE A 326 4.79 32.33 15.69
CA PHE A 326 5.48 31.69 14.56
C PHE A 326 6.78 32.41 14.15
N ASP A 327 7.47 33.04 15.11
CA ASP A 327 8.67 33.88 14.95
C ASP A 327 9.99 33.19 15.35
N ARG A 328 9.96 31.86 15.49
CA ARG A 328 11.11 30.97 15.74
C ARG A 328 10.85 29.58 15.15
N LEU A 329 11.90 28.77 15.05
CA LEU A 329 11.83 27.39 14.56
C LEU A 329 11.75 26.36 15.72
N GLY A 330 11.54 25.10 15.37
CA GLY A 330 11.61 23.95 16.26
C GLY A 330 13.03 23.40 16.43
N VAL A 331 13.14 22.18 16.97
CA VAL A 331 14.43 21.48 17.14
C VAL A 331 14.92 20.97 15.78
N ARG A 332 16.22 20.69 15.69
CA ARG A 332 16.87 20.18 14.48
C ARG A 332 16.47 18.72 14.19
N VAL A 333 16.18 18.43 12.92
CA VAL A 333 15.72 17.12 12.43
C VAL A 333 16.65 16.57 11.33
N PRO A 334 16.69 15.24 11.11
CA PRO A 334 17.46 14.66 10.02
C PRO A 334 16.93 15.12 8.66
N ALA A 335 17.85 15.40 7.74
CA ALA A 335 17.54 15.78 6.37
C ALA A 335 18.65 15.31 5.42
N ILE A 336 18.29 14.54 4.38
CA ILE A 336 19.20 13.99 3.38
C ILE A 336 18.68 14.34 1.98
N MET A 337 19.53 14.95 1.15
CA MET A 337 19.24 15.29 -0.25
C MET A 337 20.01 14.39 -1.19
N ILE A 338 19.28 13.68 -2.04
CA ILE A 338 19.76 12.58 -2.88
C ILE A 338 19.52 12.94 -4.35
N SER A 339 20.59 13.05 -5.13
CA SER A 339 20.55 13.33 -6.57
C SER A 339 21.92 13.01 -7.19
N PRO A 340 22.01 12.58 -8.46
CA PRO A 340 23.31 12.45 -9.12
C PRO A 340 24.02 13.80 -9.32
N TRP A 341 23.33 14.94 -9.13
CA TRP A 341 23.88 16.28 -9.23
C TRP A 341 24.52 16.81 -7.93
N ILE A 342 24.59 15.96 -6.89
CA ILE A 342 25.16 16.28 -5.58
C ILE A 342 26.52 15.60 -5.43
N GLU A 343 27.51 16.33 -4.92
CA GLU A 343 28.84 15.78 -4.64
C GLU A 343 28.82 14.75 -3.49
N ARG A 344 29.71 13.76 -3.54
CA ARG A 344 29.76 12.67 -2.55
C ARG A 344 30.04 13.22 -1.14
N GLY A 345 29.18 12.88 -0.18
CA GLY A 345 29.40 13.10 1.25
C GLY A 345 29.46 14.57 1.68
N THR A 346 28.76 15.47 1.00
CA THR A 346 28.74 16.90 1.35
C THR A 346 27.73 17.22 2.45
N GLY A 347 27.88 18.41 3.05
CA GLY A 347 26.85 19.07 3.84
C GLY A 347 26.60 20.48 3.28
N PRO A 348 25.50 21.14 3.65
CA PRO A 348 25.31 22.54 3.34
C PRO A 348 26.28 23.42 4.15
N TYR A 349 26.24 24.73 3.93
CA TYR A 349 27.14 25.64 4.61
C TYR A 349 26.81 25.73 6.12
N PRO A 350 27.79 25.95 7.01
CA PRO A 350 27.55 26.14 8.45
C PRO A 350 26.59 27.28 8.81
N THR A 351 26.25 28.15 7.85
CA THR A 351 25.30 29.27 7.97
C THR A 351 23.98 29.03 7.22
N SER A 352 23.76 27.86 6.62
CA SER A 352 22.51 27.50 5.96
C SER A 352 21.49 27.02 6.98
N GLU A 353 20.48 27.82 7.28
CA GLU A 353 19.35 27.40 8.13
C GLU A 353 18.19 26.99 7.21
N PHE A 354 18.02 25.68 7.04
CA PHE A 354 16.88 25.13 6.31
C PHE A 354 15.76 24.73 7.29
N GLU A 355 14.53 24.72 6.80
CA GLU A 355 13.36 24.20 7.49
C GLU A 355 12.34 23.70 6.44
N HIS A 356 11.17 23.21 6.86
CA HIS A 356 10.24 22.57 5.91
C HIS A 356 9.79 23.47 4.73
N SER A 357 9.68 24.78 4.93
CA SER A 357 9.31 25.75 3.88
C SER A 357 10.42 25.96 2.83
N SER A 358 11.64 25.49 3.10
CA SER A 358 12.75 25.43 2.14
C SER A 358 12.42 24.52 0.95
N ILE A 359 11.49 23.55 1.13
CA ILE A 359 10.95 22.70 0.06
C ILE A 359 10.10 23.51 -0.93
N PRO A 360 8.96 24.13 -0.54
CA PRO A 360 8.18 24.97 -1.46
C PRO A 360 8.98 26.15 -2.00
N ALA A 361 9.89 26.74 -1.22
CA ALA A 361 10.82 27.77 -1.70
C ALA A 361 11.70 27.30 -2.87
N THR A 362 12.23 26.08 -2.79
CA THR A 362 13.05 25.49 -3.86
C THR A 362 12.20 25.01 -5.03
N VAL A 363 11.04 24.40 -4.79
CA VAL A 363 10.09 23.98 -5.84
C VAL A 363 9.63 25.19 -6.66
N LYS A 364 9.32 26.32 -6.01
CA LYS A 364 9.02 27.61 -6.65
C LYS A 364 10.12 28.03 -7.63
N LYS A 365 11.40 27.87 -7.26
CA LYS A 365 12.54 28.21 -8.13
C LYS A 365 12.78 27.21 -9.24
N ILE A 366 12.71 25.90 -8.97
CA ILE A 366 12.91 24.84 -9.98
C ILE A 366 11.87 24.95 -11.10
N PHE A 367 10.60 25.15 -10.76
CA PHE A 367 9.49 25.20 -11.72
C PHE A 367 9.09 26.62 -12.14
N ASN A 368 9.84 27.64 -11.69
CA ASN A 368 9.60 29.06 -11.95
C ASN A 368 8.15 29.51 -11.66
N LEU A 369 7.58 29.07 -10.54
CA LEU A 369 6.23 29.43 -10.13
C LEU A 369 6.16 30.94 -9.80
N LYS A 370 5.03 31.59 -10.06
CA LYS A 370 4.90 33.06 -9.97
C LYS A 370 5.24 33.60 -8.58
N GLU A 371 4.59 33.06 -7.55
CA GLU A 371 4.61 33.59 -6.18
C GLU A 371 5.17 32.57 -5.17
N PHE A 372 5.66 33.07 -4.04
CA PHE A 372 5.86 32.27 -2.83
C PHE A 372 4.51 32.09 -2.11
N LEU A 373 4.37 31.04 -1.31
CA LEU A 373 3.13 30.73 -0.60
C LEU A 373 2.90 31.68 0.59
N THR A 374 3.96 32.03 1.32
CA THR A 374 3.90 32.84 2.54
C THR A 374 5.16 33.71 2.69
N LYS A 375 5.30 34.42 3.81
CA LYS A 375 6.56 35.08 4.17
C LYS A 375 7.66 34.09 4.54
N ARG A 376 7.32 32.85 4.92
CA ARG A 376 8.27 31.84 5.41
C ARG A 376 9.06 31.22 4.27
N ASP A 377 8.42 30.73 3.20
CA ASP A 377 9.14 30.18 2.04
C ASP A 377 9.82 31.27 1.20
N SER A 378 9.35 32.52 1.23
CA SER A 378 10.10 33.65 0.65
C SER A 378 11.38 34.02 1.41
N TRP A 379 11.51 33.61 2.68
CA TRP A 379 12.69 33.82 3.53
C TRP A 379 13.59 32.58 3.60
N ALA A 380 13.00 31.38 3.50
CA ALA A 380 13.67 30.11 3.66
C ALA A 380 14.83 29.90 2.68
N GLY A 381 15.86 29.19 3.14
CA GLY A 381 16.97 28.77 2.28
C GLY A 381 16.49 27.84 1.16
N THR A 382 17.23 27.84 0.04
CA THR A 382 16.92 27.01 -1.12
C THR A 382 18.13 26.20 -1.59
N PHE A 383 17.90 25.12 -2.35
CA PHE A 383 18.88 24.04 -2.51
C PHE A 383 19.90 24.22 -3.65
N GLU A 384 20.01 25.41 -4.26
CA GLU A 384 20.94 25.68 -5.38
C GLU A 384 22.40 25.41 -5.02
N GLY A 385 22.78 25.72 -3.77
CA GLY A 385 24.14 25.47 -3.28
C GLY A 385 24.48 23.98 -3.09
N VAL A 386 23.47 23.10 -3.05
CA VAL A 386 23.61 21.66 -2.83
C VAL A 386 23.64 20.90 -4.16
N VAL A 387 22.75 21.26 -5.09
CA VAL A 387 22.66 20.69 -6.45
C VAL A 387 23.68 21.40 -7.38
N SER A 388 24.95 21.34 -7.02
CA SER A 388 26.00 22.25 -7.50
C SER A 388 26.85 21.71 -8.67
N ARG A 389 26.68 20.44 -9.07
CA ARG A 389 27.49 19.83 -10.14
C ARG A 389 27.09 20.31 -11.53
N SER A 390 28.07 20.45 -12.43
CA SER A 390 27.84 20.73 -13.85
C SER A 390 27.46 19.48 -14.68
N SER A 391 27.60 18.28 -14.11
CA SER A 391 27.25 17.01 -14.75
C SER A 391 26.81 15.96 -13.72
N PRO A 392 25.85 15.08 -14.06
CA PRO A 392 25.37 14.06 -13.14
C PRO A 392 26.44 12.99 -12.91
N ARG A 393 26.52 12.50 -11.68
CA ARG A 393 27.38 11.39 -11.28
C ARG A 393 26.90 10.08 -11.90
N THR A 394 27.85 9.31 -12.41
CA THR A 394 27.64 7.95 -12.92
C THR A 394 27.93 6.87 -11.87
N ASP A 395 28.49 7.25 -10.72
CA ASP A 395 28.98 6.35 -9.66
C ASP A 395 28.04 6.23 -8.45
N CYS A 396 26.84 6.80 -8.51
CA CYS A 396 25.82 6.63 -7.47
C CYS A 396 25.48 5.14 -7.26
N PRO A 397 25.37 4.66 -6.00
CA PRO A 397 25.03 3.27 -5.71
C PRO A 397 23.81 2.78 -6.48
N VAL A 398 23.83 1.53 -6.95
CA VAL A 398 22.66 0.91 -7.60
C VAL A 398 21.75 0.23 -6.57
N LYS A 399 22.33 -0.18 -5.44
CA LYS A 399 21.66 -0.78 -4.29
C LYS A 399 22.24 -0.21 -3.00
N LEU A 400 21.42 -0.17 -1.96
CA LEU A 400 21.82 0.19 -0.60
C LEU A 400 22.07 -1.07 0.24
N PRO A 401 22.82 -0.99 1.35
CA PRO A 401 22.99 -2.13 2.25
C PRO A 401 21.66 -2.62 2.82
N GLU A 402 21.61 -3.89 3.23
CA GLU A 402 20.44 -4.40 3.94
C GLU A 402 20.35 -3.79 5.36
N PRO A 403 19.15 -3.39 5.82
CA PRO A 403 18.98 -2.80 7.14
C PRO A 403 19.20 -3.82 8.26
N VAL A 404 19.64 -3.35 9.42
CA VAL A 404 19.85 -4.16 10.62
C VAL A 404 18.54 -4.24 11.40
N LYS A 405 18.12 -5.44 11.81
CA LYS A 405 16.92 -5.62 12.65
C LYS A 405 17.20 -5.12 14.07
N LEU A 406 16.37 -4.21 14.59
CA LEU A 406 16.59 -3.54 15.88
C LEU A 406 15.55 -3.89 16.95
N ARG A 407 14.34 -4.32 16.56
CA ARG A 407 13.28 -4.79 17.49
C ARG A 407 13.29 -6.31 17.61
N GLU A 408 13.36 -6.84 18.83
CA GLU A 408 13.20 -8.29 19.07
C GLU A 408 11.72 -8.71 19.17
N ALA A 409 10.88 -7.86 19.77
CA ALA A 409 9.45 -8.12 19.99
C ALA A 409 8.58 -7.91 18.73
N GLU A 410 7.35 -8.42 18.75
CA GLU A 410 6.36 -8.17 17.70
C GLU A 410 5.72 -6.77 17.80
N ALA A 411 5.09 -6.34 16.71
CA ALA A 411 4.21 -5.18 16.63
C ALA A 411 3.05 -5.25 17.65
N LYS A 412 2.72 -4.12 18.27
CA LYS A 412 1.68 -4.04 19.32
C LYS A 412 0.37 -3.53 18.74
N GLU A 413 -0.25 -4.32 17.86
CA GLU A 413 -1.49 -3.95 17.16
C GLU A 413 -2.72 -3.69 18.08
N ASN A 414 -2.64 -4.13 19.35
CA ASN A 414 -3.62 -3.86 20.42
C ASN A 414 -3.23 -2.66 21.32
N ALA A 415 -2.19 -1.90 20.98
CA ALA A 415 -1.82 -0.69 21.71
C ALA A 415 -2.86 0.42 21.52
N LYS A 416 -2.79 1.44 22.39
CA LYS A 416 -3.45 2.73 22.14
C LYS A 416 -2.80 3.42 20.95
N LEU A 417 -3.55 4.35 20.35
CA LEU A 417 -3.08 5.19 19.27
C LEU A 417 -2.05 6.23 19.76
N THR A 418 -1.17 6.66 18.85
CA THR A 418 -0.34 7.88 19.02
C THR A 418 -1.17 9.14 18.69
N GLU A 419 -0.73 10.34 19.08
CA GLU A 419 -1.44 11.60 18.77
C GLU A 419 -1.73 11.70 17.25
N PHE A 420 -0.74 11.42 16.40
CA PHE A 420 -0.91 11.44 14.95
C PHE A 420 -1.84 10.33 14.41
N GLN A 421 -1.84 9.14 15.00
CA GLN A 421 -2.80 8.08 14.64
C GLN A 421 -4.25 8.47 15.00
N GLU A 422 -4.47 9.12 16.14
CA GLU A 422 -5.79 9.68 16.51
C GLU A 422 -6.24 10.76 15.52
N GLU A 423 -5.35 11.69 15.15
CA GLU A 423 -5.62 12.70 14.13
C GLU A 423 -5.96 12.09 12.76
N MET A 424 -5.29 11.01 12.36
CA MET A 424 -5.60 10.27 11.13
C MET A 424 -6.99 9.62 11.18
N VAL A 425 -7.41 9.07 12.32
CA VAL A 425 -8.78 8.57 12.53
C VAL A 425 -9.80 9.70 12.45
N GLN A 426 -9.54 10.82 13.13
CA GLN A 426 -10.41 11.99 13.11
C GLN A 426 -10.52 12.58 11.70
N MET A 427 -9.41 12.73 10.97
CA MET A 427 -9.40 13.14 9.56
C MET A 427 -10.27 12.21 8.72
N ALA A 428 -10.10 10.89 8.86
CA ALA A 428 -10.88 9.91 8.13
C ALA A 428 -12.39 10.03 8.44
N ALA A 429 -12.77 10.33 9.68
CA ALA A 429 -14.16 10.63 10.06
C ALA A 429 -14.70 11.91 9.42
N THR A 430 -13.86 12.93 9.17
CA THR A 430 -14.28 14.11 8.39
C THR A 430 -14.57 13.73 6.94
N LEU A 431 -13.68 12.96 6.30
CA LEU A 431 -13.79 12.52 4.91
C LEU A 431 -14.99 11.58 4.66
N CYS A 432 -15.39 10.78 5.64
CA CYS A 432 -16.48 9.81 5.49
C CYS A 432 -17.85 10.32 5.99
N GLY A 433 -17.92 11.51 6.60
CA GLY A 433 -19.13 12.13 7.15
C GLY A 433 -19.36 11.90 8.66
N ASP A 434 -18.63 10.96 9.26
CA ASP A 434 -18.80 10.53 10.67
C ASP A 434 -18.52 11.62 11.71
N HIS A 435 -17.82 12.70 11.35
CA HIS A 435 -17.60 13.87 12.21
C HIS A 435 -18.90 14.53 12.73
N LYS A 436 -20.05 14.22 12.14
CA LYS A 436 -21.39 14.68 12.58
C LYS A 436 -21.96 13.87 13.75
N LYS A 437 -21.35 12.73 14.13
CA LYS A 437 -21.84 11.84 15.18
C LYS A 437 -21.38 12.33 16.56
N ASP A 438 -22.22 12.14 17.59
CA ASP A 438 -21.97 12.51 19.00
C ASP A 438 -20.73 11.86 19.68
N ILE A 439 -20.02 10.99 18.94
CA ILE A 439 -18.75 10.38 19.34
C ILE A 439 -17.52 11.17 18.89
N TYR A 440 -17.64 12.06 17.91
CA TYR A 440 -16.51 12.85 17.41
C TYR A 440 -16.22 14.07 18.31
N PRO A 441 -14.95 14.50 18.50
CA PRO A 441 -13.73 13.84 18.05
C PRO A 441 -13.22 12.75 19.01
N ASP A 442 -13.30 12.97 20.33
CA ASP A 442 -12.49 12.22 21.29
C ASP A 442 -13.04 10.81 21.58
N LYS A 443 -14.36 10.65 21.73
CA LYS A 443 -14.98 9.34 22.01
C LYS A 443 -14.90 8.36 20.82
N LEU A 444 -14.58 8.85 19.63
CA LEU A 444 -14.37 8.03 18.44
C LEU A 444 -13.05 7.26 18.55
N VAL A 445 -12.01 7.89 19.09
CA VAL A 445 -10.68 7.29 19.31
C VAL A 445 -10.53 6.66 20.70
N GLU A 446 -11.42 7.00 21.65
CA GLU A 446 -11.41 6.48 23.01
C GLU A 446 -11.42 4.94 23.06
N ASN A 447 -10.34 4.35 23.57
CA ASN A 447 -10.08 2.91 23.64
C ASN A 447 -9.92 2.19 22.28
N MET A 448 -9.82 2.90 21.17
CA MET A 448 -9.53 2.31 19.86
C MET A 448 -8.11 1.74 19.81
N THR A 449 -7.96 0.53 19.28
CA THR A 449 -6.66 -0.10 19.05
C THR A 449 -6.08 0.24 17.67
N VAL A 450 -4.76 0.09 17.50
CA VAL A 450 -4.05 0.30 16.21
C VAL A 450 -4.67 -0.52 15.06
N ASP A 451 -5.05 -1.79 15.31
CA ASP A 451 -5.72 -2.66 14.33
C ASP A 451 -7.18 -2.24 14.01
N GLU A 452 -7.88 -1.58 14.92
CA GLU A 452 -9.21 -1.00 14.65
C GLU A 452 -9.10 0.32 13.87
N ALA A 453 -8.17 1.19 14.27
CA ALA A 453 -7.93 2.48 13.64
C ALA A 453 -7.52 2.35 12.18
N VAL A 454 -6.57 1.46 11.87
CA VAL A 454 -6.13 1.24 10.48
C VAL A 454 -7.26 0.72 9.59
N LYS A 455 -8.19 -0.09 10.12
CA LYS A 455 -9.38 -0.54 9.38
C LYS A 455 -10.36 0.61 9.17
N TYR A 456 -10.62 1.40 10.21
CA TYR A 456 -11.50 2.56 10.12
C TYR A 456 -11.00 3.56 9.09
N VAL A 457 -9.72 3.93 9.17
CA VAL A 457 -9.06 4.92 8.30
C VAL A 457 -9.05 4.46 6.83
N ASN A 458 -8.70 3.20 6.56
CA ASN A 458 -8.76 2.64 5.20
C ASN A 458 -10.18 2.57 4.63
N ASN A 459 -11.18 2.13 5.42
CA ASN A 459 -12.56 2.04 4.97
C ASN A 459 -13.17 3.43 4.70
N SER A 460 -12.91 4.39 5.58
CA SER A 460 -13.36 5.78 5.44
C SER A 460 -12.73 6.47 4.23
N PHE A 461 -11.42 6.27 3.99
CA PHE A 461 -10.76 6.79 2.79
C PHE A 461 -11.28 6.13 1.50
N LYS A 462 -11.54 4.81 1.52
CA LYS A 462 -12.20 4.12 0.40
C LYS A 462 -13.58 4.71 0.10
N LYS A 463 -14.42 4.95 1.11
CA LYS A 463 -15.74 5.60 0.96
C LYS A 463 -15.60 6.99 0.34
N PHE A 464 -14.65 7.80 0.81
CA PHE A 464 -14.35 9.12 0.23
C PHE A 464 -14.00 9.05 -1.26
N LEU A 465 -13.12 8.12 -1.67
CA LEU A 465 -12.78 7.92 -3.08
C LEU A 465 -13.98 7.45 -3.93
N GLU A 466 -14.84 6.59 -3.37
CA GLU A 466 -16.06 6.13 -4.04
C GLU A 466 -17.08 7.26 -4.24
N GLU A 467 -17.32 8.10 -3.24
CA GLU A 467 -18.19 9.29 -3.39
C GLU A 467 -17.59 10.32 -4.36
N CYS A 468 -16.26 10.47 -4.39
CA CYS A 468 -15.58 11.33 -5.37
C CYS A 468 -15.86 10.88 -6.81
N GLU A 469 -15.72 9.59 -7.10
CA GLU A 469 -15.93 9.07 -8.46
C GLU A 469 -17.43 9.04 -8.84
N LYS A 470 -18.34 8.84 -7.88
CA LYS A 470 -19.79 9.04 -8.09
C LYS A 470 -20.12 10.49 -8.46
N ALA A 471 -19.57 11.46 -7.74
CA ALA A 471 -19.78 12.88 -8.02
C ALA A 471 -19.31 13.25 -9.43
N LYS A 472 -18.10 12.83 -9.81
CA LYS A 472 -17.58 13.00 -11.19
C LYS A 472 -18.46 12.34 -12.25
N ALA A 473 -18.89 11.09 -12.02
CA ALA A 473 -19.76 10.38 -12.94
C ALA A 473 -21.13 11.07 -13.10
N SER A 474 -21.54 11.85 -12.09
CA SER A 474 -22.77 12.66 -12.10
C SER A 474 -22.57 14.06 -12.72
N GLY A 475 -21.37 14.37 -13.23
CA GLY A 475 -21.05 15.68 -13.82
C GLY A 475 -20.84 16.80 -12.79
N ALA A 476 -20.49 16.46 -11.54
CA ALA A 476 -20.11 17.44 -10.54
C ALA A 476 -18.91 18.28 -11.00
N ASP A 477 -18.91 19.56 -10.64
CA ASP A 477 -17.81 20.48 -10.96
C ASP A 477 -16.51 20.02 -10.26
N GLU A 478 -15.41 19.98 -11.00
CA GLU A 478 -14.17 19.37 -10.51
C GLU A 478 -13.50 20.13 -9.35
N SER A 479 -13.92 21.38 -9.08
CA SER A 479 -13.49 22.16 -7.92
C SER A 479 -14.26 21.85 -6.64
N GLN A 480 -15.36 21.09 -6.71
CA GLN A 480 -16.12 20.66 -5.53
C GLN A 480 -15.28 19.77 -4.61
N ILE A 481 -15.48 19.93 -3.31
CA ILE A 481 -14.94 19.05 -2.28
C ILE A 481 -15.95 17.94 -2.07
N CYS A 482 -15.50 16.69 -2.13
CA CYS A 482 -16.39 15.57 -1.83
C CYS A 482 -16.62 15.47 -0.32
N VAL A 483 -17.88 15.59 0.09
CA VAL A 483 -18.35 15.28 1.44
C VAL A 483 -19.53 14.33 1.30
N PRO A 484 -19.52 13.15 1.93
CA PRO A 484 -20.67 12.26 1.93
C PRO A 484 -21.86 12.92 2.63
N ASN A 485 -22.99 13.00 1.92
CA ASN A 485 -24.28 13.37 2.51
C ASN A 485 -24.87 12.15 3.22
N ASP A 486 -25.56 12.37 4.34
CA ASP A 486 -26.27 11.31 5.08
C ASP A 486 -27.69 11.05 4.52
N ASP A 487 -28.21 11.99 3.72
CA ASP A 487 -29.57 11.98 3.18
C ASP A 487 -29.64 11.45 1.73
N ASP A 488 -29.36 10.15 1.53
CA ASP A 488 -30.14 9.33 0.58
C ASP A 488 -29.79 7.82 0.65
N PRO A 489 -30.64 6.96 1.24
CA PRO A 489 -30.64 5.54 0.90
C PRO A 489 -31.30 5.36 -0.48
N PRO A 490 -30.61 4.81 -1.50
CA PRO A 490 -31.10 4.83 -2.86
C PRO A 490 -32.37 3.98 -3.03
N LYS A 491 -33.50 4.62 -3.36
CA LYS A 491 -34.73 3.93 -3.79
C LYS A 491 -34.56 3.39 -5.22
N PRO A 492 -34.74 2.08 -5.46
CA PRO A 492 -34.70 1.53 -6.82
C PRO A 492 -35.97 1.87 -7.62
N PRO A 493 -35.88 2.10 -8.94
CA PRO A 493 -37.04 2.27 -9.82
C PRO A 493 -37.71 0.92 -10.17
N GLU A 494 -39.05 0.90 -10.24
CA GLU A 494 -39.83 -0.28 -10.63
C GLU A 494 -39.85 -0.51 -12.15
N TYR A 495 -39.26 -1.60 -12.64
CA TYR A 495 -39.54 -2.17 -13.97
C TYR A 495 -39.54 -3.70 -13.95
N LYS A 496 -40.31 -4.33 -14.86
CA LYS A 496 -40.59 -5.78 -14.86
C LYS A 496 -39.95 -6.49 -16.06
N SER A 497 -39.12 -7.52 -15.84
CA SER A 497 -39.37 -8.88 -16.41
C SER A 497 -38.27 -9.95 -16.17
N LYS A 498 -38.68 -11.09 -15.61
CA LYS A 498 -38.30 -12.49 -15.91
C LYS A 498 -36.81 -12.87 -16.03
N SER A 499 -36.33 -13.59 -15.00
CA SER A 499 -34.99 -14.18 -14.91
C SER A 499 -34.80 -15.51 -15.66
N PHE A 500 -33.54 -15.83 -15.96
CA PHE A 500 -33.06 -17.17 -16.34
C PHE A 500 -32.09 -17.66 -15.25
N ALA A 501 -32.28 -18.86 -14.72
CA ALA A 501 -31.51 -19.35 -13.57
C ALA A 501 -30.47 -20.40 -13.96
N SER A 502 -29.21 -20.19 -13.55
CA SER A 502 -28.21 -21.25 -13.42
C SER A 502 -27.69 -21.28 -11.98
N LYS A 503 -27.30 -22.46 -11.48
CA LYS A 503 -26.61 -22.61 -10.20
C LYS A 503 -25.11 -22.72 -10.50
N ASN A 504 -24.28 -21.82 -9.97
CA ASN A 504 -22.93 -22.10 -9.44
C ASN A 504 -22.13 -20.83 -9.10
N LEU A 505 -21.19 -20.98 -8.16
CA LEU A 505 -20.06 -20.12 -7.73
C LEU A 505 -20.26 -18.60 -7.51
N ARG A 506 -20.99 -17.87 -8.34
CA ARG A 506 -21.27 -16.42 -8.23
C ARG A 506 -22.17 -16.03 -7.04
N LYS A 507 -22.34 -16.93 -6.06
CA LYS A 507 -23.19 -16.70 -4.89
C LYS A 507 -22.51 -15.75 -3.92
N LEU A 508 -23.22 -14.74 -3.43
CA LEU A 508 -22.68 -13.67 -2.57
C LEU A 508 -21.88 -14.21 -1.36
N LYS A 509 -22.30 -15.33 -0.75
CA LYS A 509 -21.59 -15.98 0.37
C LYS A 509 -20.15 -16.38 0.06
N TYR A 510 -19.79 -16.61 -1.21
CA TYR A 510 -18.45 -17.06 -1.61
C TYR A 510 -17.53 -15.89 -2.03
N VAL A 511 -18.07 -14.69 -2.24
CA VAL A 511 -17.29 -13.51 -2.66
C VAL A 511 -16.20 -13.16 -1.64
N LYS A 512 -16.46 -13.38 -0.36
CA LYS A 512 -15.49 -13.15 0.74
C LYS A 512 -14.29 -14.12 0.76
N ASN A 513 -14.31 -15.17 -0.08
CA ASN A 513 -13.23 -16.16 -0.16
C ASN A 513 -12.18 -15.80 -1.23
N PHE A 514 -12.40 -14.73 -2.01
CA PHE A 514 -11.43 -14.23 -2.99
C PHE A 514 -10.48 -13.25 -2.30
N HIS A 515 -9.17 -13.47 -2.48
CA HIS A 515 -8.14 -12.85 -1.68
C HIS A 515 -6.94 -12.43 -2.54
N GLY A 516 -6.47 -11.20 -2.38
CA GLY A 516 -5.27 -10.71 -3.09
C GLY A 516 -3.99 -11.38 -2.57
N PHE A 517 -3.13 -11.86 -3.47
CA PHE A 517 -1.95 -12.67 -3.15
C PHE A 517 -1.00 -12.04 -2.12
N ASP A 518 -0.44 -10.87 -2.44
CA ASP A 518 0.59 -10.25 -1.60
C ASP A 518 0.10 -9.82 -0.21
N LEU A 519 -1.17 -9.41 -0.12
CA LEU A 519 -1.76 -8.89 1.11
C LEU A 519 -2.38 -9.98 2.00
N HIS A 520 -3.17 -10.88 1.40
CA HIS A 520 -4.01 -11.82 2.15
C HIS A 520 -3.42 -13.22 2.17
N PHE A 521 -2.94 -13.77 1.04
CA PHE A 521 -2.40 -15.13 1.02
C PHE A 521 -1.12 -15.23 1.87
N LYS A 522 -0.18 -14.30 1.69
CA LYS A 522 1.06 -14.24 2.49
C LYS A 522 0.74 -14.01 3.99
N ARG A 523 -0.29 -13.22 4.31
CA ARG A 523 -0.84 -13.06 5.68
C ARG A 523 -1.37 -14.39 6.24
N HIS A 524 -2.27 -15.07 5.53
CA HIS A 524 -2.89 -16.31 5.99
C HIS A 524 -1.85 -17.43 6.15
N CYS A 525 -0.81 -17.48 5.31
CA CYS A 525 0.35 -18.34 5.51
C CYS A 525 1.03 -18.06 6.86
N LYS A 526 1.42 -16.80 7.12
CA LYS A 526 2.12 -16.38 8.35
C LYS A 526 1.27 -16.63 9.61
N GLU A 527 -0.03 -16.32 9.56
CA GLU A 527 -0.95 -16.48 10.69
C GLU A 527 -1.38 -17.94 10.95
N GLY A 528 -1.11 -18.88 10.03
CA GLY A 528 -1.67 -20.23 10.13
C GLY A 528 -3.19 -20.27 9.95
N LYS A 529 -3.72 -19.44 9.05
CA LYS A 529 -5.17 -19.31 8.76
C LYS A 529 -5.52 -19.59 7.31
N LEU A 530 -4.71 -20.37 6.58
CA LEU A 530 -5.11 -20.87 5.27
C LEU A 530 -6.31 -21.82 5.45
N PRO A 531 -7.38 -21.69 4.63
CA PRO A 531 -8.50 -22.61 4.65
C PRO A 531 -8.09 -23.98 4.08
N ASN A 532 -8.87 -25.01 4.38
CA ASN A 532 -8.61 -26.41 4.01
C ASN A 532 -8.40 -26.67 2.51
N TYR A 533 -8.84 -25.76 1.63
CA TYR A 533 -8.60 -25.81 0.19
C TYR A 533 -8.36 -24.41 -0.33
N VAL A 534 -7.23 -24.21 -1.00
CA VAL A 534 -6.79 -22.93 -1.57
C VAL A 534 -6.42 -23.17 -3.03
N VAL A 535 -6.89 -22.29 -3.91
CA VAL A 535 -6.40 -22.18 -5.29
C VAL A 535 -5.61 -20.87 -5.38
N VAL A 536 -4.44 -20.92 -6.01
CA VAL A 536 -3.56 -19.77 -6.22
C VAL A 536 -3.43 -19.53 -7.71
N GLU A 537 -4.10 -18.50 -8.20
CA GLU A 537 -4.16 -18.11 -9.62
C GLU A 537 -2.92 -17.27 -10.02
N GLN A 538 -2.50 -17.38 -11.28
CA GLN A 538 -1.41 -16.57 -11.84
C GLN A 538 -1.94 -15.24 -12.44
N ARG A 539 -1.01 -14.38 -12.90
CA ARG A 539 -1.29 -13.19 -13.73
C ARG A 539 -1.17 -13.57 -15.20
N TYR A 540 -2.30 -13.74 -15.85
CA TYR A 540 -2.39 -14.20 -17.25
C TYR A 540 -2.13 -13.13 -18.33
N PHE A 541 -1.75 -11.91 -17.94
CA PHE A 541 -1.47 -10.78 -18.84
C PHE A 541 -0.03 -10.31 -18.67
N ASP A 542 0.80 -10.48 -19.71
CA ASP A 542 2.21 -10.08 -19.67
C ASP A 542 2.41 -8.60 -20.00
N LEU A 543 2.65 -7.81 -18.95
CA LEU A 543 2.96 -6.39 -19.01
C LEU A 543 4.45 -6.15 -18.70
N LYS A 544 5.05 -5.12 -19.30
CA LYS A 544 6.48 -4.78 -19.09
C LYS A 544 6.79 -4.50 -17.62
N ILE A 545 5.81 -3.97 -16.92
CA ILE A 545 5.86 -3.45 -15.56
C ILE A 545 5.41 -4.45 -14.50
N LEU A 546 4.51 -5.36 -14.88
CA LEU A 546 3.93 -6.40 -14.05
C LEU A 546 3.81 -7.64 -14.95
N PRO A 547 4.91 -8.37 -15.16
CA PRO A 547 4.93 -9.49 -16.09
C PRO A 547 3.92 -10.57 -15.72
N GLY A 548 3.56 -11.34 -16.74
CA GLY A 548 2.87 -12.60 -16.55
C GLY A 548 3.76 -13.52 -15.74
N ASN A 549 3.19 -14.19 -14.74
CA ASN A 549 3.92 -15.08 -13.82
C ASN A 549 3.32 -16.48 -13.81
N ASP A 550 2.88 -16.89 -14.99
CA ASP A 550 2.70 -18.27 -15.42
C ASP A 550 3.88 -18.67 -16.33
N ASP A 551 3.88 -19.92 -16.80
CA ASP A 551 4.86 -20.45 -17.74
C ASP A 551 4.31 -20.49 -19.19
N HIS A 552 3.31 -19.66 -19.53
CA HIS A 552 2.71 -19.62 -20.87
C HIS A 552 3.79 -19.27 -21.93
N PRO A 553 3.80 -19.90 -23.12
CA PRO A 553 4.93 -19.81 -24.06
C PRO A 553 5.31 -18.41 -24.56
N SER A 554 4.42 -17.41 -24.43
CA SER A 554 4.70 -16.00 -24.75
C SER A 554 5.34 -15.20 -23.59
N HIS A 555 5.28 -15.70 -22.37
CA HIS A 555 5.68 -15.01 -21.13
C HIS A 555 7.14 -15.35 -20.74
N ASP A 556 7.63 -14.79 -19.64
CA ASP A 556 8.97 -15.12 -19.11
C ASP A 556 8.84 -16.20 -18.02
N VAL A 557 9.23 -17.43 -18.33
CA VAL A 557 9.27 -18.56 -17.36
C VAL A 557 10.03 -18.19 -16.08
N PHE A 558 10.96 -17.23 -16.13
CA PHE A 558 11.58 -16.66 -14.92
C PHE A 558 10.56 -16.15 -13.89
N GLU A 559 9.51 -15.45 -14.32
CA GLU A 559 8.50 -14.87 -13.44
C GLU A 559 7.53 -15.95 -12.93
N GLY A 560 7.22 -16.96 -13.74
CA GLY A 560 6.49 -18.17 -13.31
C GLY A 560 7.25 -18.94 -12.22
N GLN A 561 8.52 -19.25 -12.46
CA GLN A 561 9.39 -19.92 -11.46
C GLN A 561 9.60 -19.09 -10.20
N LYS A 562 9.71 -17.75 -10.33
CA LYS A 562 9.75 -16.82 -9.19
C LYS A 562 8.45 -16.86 -8.39
N PHE A 563 7.30 -16.89 -9.04
CA PHE A 563 6.01 -16.99 -8.36
C PHE A 563 5.86 -18.32 -7.62
N VAL A 564 6.23 -19.45 -8.24
CA VAL A 564 6.29 -20.76 -7.58
C VAL A 564 7.16 -20.72 -6.33
N LYS A 565 8.32 -20.06 -6.39
CA LYS A 565 9.21 -19.83 -5.24
C LYS A 565 8.55 -18.97 -4.15
N GLU A 566 7.89 -17.87 -4.51
CA GLU A 566 7.18 -17.03 -3.53
C GLU A 566 6.03 -17.78 -2.83
N VAL A 567 5.26 -18.58 -3.57
CA VAL A 567 4.21 -19.45 -3.02
C VAL A 567 4.82 -20.51 -2.09
N TYR A 568 5.86 -21.21 -2.55
CA TYR A 568 6.54 -22.22 -1.76
C TYR A 568 7.10 -21.66 -0.45
N GLU A 569 7.86 -20.58 -0.49
CA GLU A 569 8.50 -20.00 0.69
C GLU A 569 7.47 -19.44 1.68
N ALA A 570 6.35 -18.88 1.19
CA ALA A 570 5.24 -18.47 2.05
C ALA A 570 4.60 -19.68 2.77
N LEU A 571 4.22 -20.73 2.04
CA LEU A 571 3.67 -21.96 2.62
C LEU A 571 4.65 -22.64 3.58
N ARG A 572 5.93 -22.72 3.20
CA ARG A 572 7.01 -23.33 3.98
C ARG A 572 7.29 -22.62 5.31
N SER A 573 7.03 -21.31 5.37
CA SER A 573 7.13 -20.50 6.59
C SER A 573 5.89 -20.59 7.49
N SER A 574 4.79 -21.17 7.00
CA SER A 574 3.54 -21.27 7.75
C SER A 574 3.65 -22.27 8.91
N PRO A 575 3.04 -22.00 10.09
CA PRO A 575 2.88 -23.01 11.13
C PRO A 575 2.03 -24.20 10.68
N GLN A 576 1.16 -24.02 9.66
CA GLN A 576 0.37 -25.09 9.05
C GLN A 576 1.18 -25.97 8.07
N TRP A 577 2.48 -25.74 7.84
CA TRP A 577 3.27 -26.47 6.81
C TRP A 577 3.16 -27.99 6.89
N ASN A 578 3.11 -28.54 8.11
CA ASN A 578 2.96 -29.99 8.34
C ASN A 578 1.54 -30.53 8.09
N GLU A 579 0.60 -29.69 7.67
CA GLU A 579 -0.79 -30.05 7.33
C GLU A 579 -1.07 -29.84 5.82
N MET A 580 -0.05 -29.48 5.02
CA MET A 580 -0.21 -29.09 3.63
C MET A 580 0.13 -30.19 2.62
N LEU A 581 -0.66 -30.23 1.55
CA LEU A 581 -0.28 -30.76 0.24
C LEU A 581 -0.38 -29.62 -0.77
N PHE A 582 0.77 -29.10 -1.20
CA PHE A 582 0.85 -28.12 -2.28
C PHE A 582 1.03 -28.86 -3.61
N ILE A 583 0.25 -28.47 -4.61
CA ILE A 583 0.25 -29.11 -5.94
C ILE A 583 0.46 -28.02 -6.99
N ILE A 584 1.44 -28.22 -7.85
CA ILE A 584 1.67 -27.39 -9.04
C ILE A 584 1.28 -28.25 -10.25
N ILE A 585 0.46 -27.70 -11.13
CA ILE A 585 -0.04 -28.36 -12.35
C ILE A 585 0.03 -27.38 -13.51
N TYR A 586 0.05 -27.93 -14.72
CA TYR A 586 -0.19 -27.20 -15.96
C TYR A 586 -1.59 -27.58 -16.46
N ASP A 587 -2.29 -26.65 -17.08
CA ASP A 587 -3.63 -26.84 -17.63
C ASP A 587 -3.60 -27.64 -18.93
N GLU A 588 -2.71 -27.29 -19.86
CA GLU A 588 -2.47 -28.02 -21.10
C GLU A 588 -0.97 -28.07 -21.50
N HIS A 589 -0.66 -28.37 -22.76
CA HIS A 589 0.66 -28.74 -23.28
C HIS A 589 1.37 -27.67 -24.14
N GLY A 590 0.76 -26.51 -24.37
CA GLY A 590 1.26 -25.41 -25.20
C GLY A 590 1.44 -25.74 -26.68
N GLY A 591 0.88 -26.87 -27.15
CA GLY A 591 1.20 -27.45 -28.46
C GLY A 591 2.61 -28.05 -28.56
N PHE A 592 3.34 -28.20 -27.45
CA PHE A 592 4.66 -28.83 -27.42
C PHE A 592 4.57 -30.36 -27.43
N TYR A 593 5.63 -30.99 -27.92
CA TYR A 593 5.71 -32.45 -28.06
C TYR A 593 5.94 -33.16 -26.72
N ASP A 594 5.07 -34.12 -26.39
CA ASP A 594 5.36 -35.23 -25.47
C ASP A 594 5.42 -36.55 -26.26
N HIS A 595 6.26 -37.48 -25.80
CA HIS A 595 6.47 -38.80 -26.40
C HIS A 595 5.49 -39.87 -25.90
N VAL A 596 4.79 -39.63 -24.79
CA VAL A 596 3.85 -40.58 -24.19
C VAL A 596 2.49 -40.48 -24.88
N PRO A 597 1.97 -41.57 -25.47
CA PRO A 597 0.64 -41.58 -26.04
C PRO A 597 -0.44 -41.30 -24.98
N THR A 598 -1.40 -40.46 -25.32
CA THR A 598 -2.61 -40.21 -24.51
C THR A 598 -3.38 -41.51 -24.22
N PRO A 599 -3.82 -41.76 -22.97
CA PRO A 599 -4.73 -42.85 -22.65
C PRO A 599 -6.11 -42.70 -23.32
N MET A 600 -6.51 -43.71 -24.08
CA MET A 600 -7.72 -43.72 -24.94
C MET A 600 -8.78 -44.75 -24.50
N THR A 601 -8.49 -45.60 -23.51
CA THR A 601 -9.30 -46.77 -23.16
C THR A 601 -9.72 -46.75 -21.71
N GLY A 602 -11.00 -46.99 -21.43
CA GLY A 602 -11.51 -47.08 -20.05
C GLY A 602 -11.77 -45.73 -19.37
N VAL A 603 -11.52 -44.61 -20.05
CA VAL A 603 -11.70 -43.24 -19.56
C VAL A 603 -13.19 -42.84 -19.65
N PRO A 604 -13.93 -42.71 -18.53
CA PRO A 604 -15.38 -42.60 -18.58
C PRO A 604 -15.84 -41.14 -18.76
N SER A 605 -16.68 -40.87 -19.77
CA SER A 605 -17.32 -39.56 -19.96
C SER A 605 -17.92 -39.04 -18.64
N PRO A 606 -17.58 -37.81 -18.20
CA PRO A 606 -17.81 -37.33 -16.83
C PRO A 606 -19.29 -37.36 -16.46
N ASP A 607 -20.14 -36.78 -17.30
CA ASP A 607 -21.59 -36.66 -17.12
C ASP A 607 -22.40 -37.40 -18.20
N GLY A 608 -21.73 -37.90 -19.24
CA GLY A 608 -22.37 -38.51 -20.40
C GLY A 608 -22.90 -37.49 -21.42
N LEU A 609 -22.50 -36.22 -21.30
CA LEU A 609 -22.75 -35.21 -22.33
C LEU A 609 -21.78 -35.41 -23.50
N VAL A 610 -22.22 -34.91 -24.65
CA VAL A 610 -21.45 -34.90 -25.90
C VAL A 610 -21.20 -33.45 -26.28
N GLY A 611 -19.96 -33.13 -26.66
CA GLY A 611 -19.58 -31.80 -27.11
C GLY A 611 -20.38 -31.34 -28.32
N SER A 612 -20.48 -30.04 -28.53
CA SER A 612 -21.26 -29.46 -29.62
C SER A 612 -20.81 -29.94 -31.01
N ALA A 613 -21.74 -29.89 -31.97
CA ALA A 613 -21.37 -29.99 -33.39
C ALA A 613 -20.43 -28.84 -33.78
N PRO A 614 -19.47 -29.04 -34.69
CA PRO A 614 -19.28 -30.24 -35.53
C PRO A 614 -18.53 -31.39 -34.83
N TYR A 615 -17.86 -31.13 -33.70
CA TYR A 615 -16.88 -32.07 -33.13
C TYR A 615 -17.50 -33.28 -32.44
N ASN A 616 -18.68 -33.14 -31.80
CA ASN A 616 -19.41 -34.25 -31.17
C ASN A 616 -18.56 -35.12 -30.21
N PHE A 617 -17.63 -34.47 -29.50
CA PHE A 617 -16.64 -35.14 -28.65
C PHE A 617 -17.30 -35.82 -27.46
N GLN A 618 -17.00 -37.10 -27.24
CA GLN A 618 -17.65 -37.92 -26.19
C GLN A 618 -17.05 -37.71 -24.79
N PHE A 619 -15.94 -36.98 -24.68
CA PHE A 619 -15.12 -36.87 -23.47
C PHE A 619 -14.65 -38.26 -22.94
N ASP A 620 -14.39 -39.20 -23.84
CA ASP A 620 -14.08 -40.62 -23.59
C ASP A 620 -12.57 -40.95 -23.58
N ARG A 621 -11.72 -39.93 -23.50
CA ARG A 621 -10.24 -40.01 -23.53
C ARG A 621 -9.62 -38.84 -22.77
N LEU A 622 -8.33 -38.93 -22.44
CA LEU A 622 -7.57 -37.85 -21.82
C LEU A 622 -6.95 -36.90 -22.87
N GLY A 623 -6.18 -35.91 -22.41
CA GLY A 623 -5.36 -35.04 -23.25
C GLY A 623 -3.92 -35.53 -23.41
N VAL A 624 -3.04 -34.68 -23.94
CA VAL A 624 -1.58 -34.88 -23.87
C VAL A 624 -1.14 -34.78 -22.40
N ARG A 625 -0.10 -35.52 -22.01
CA ARG A 625 0.44 -35.47 -20.65
C ARG A 625 0.98 -34.06 -20.34
N VAL A 626 0.69 -33.58 -19.13
CA VAL A 626 1.19 -32.30 -18.59
C VAL A 626 2.05 -32.55 -17.33
N PRO A 627 2.97 -31.64 -16.97
CA PRO A 627 3.73 -31.76 -15.72
C PRO A 627 2.83 -31.59 -14.50
N ALA A 628 3.16 -32.31 -13.42
CA ALA A 628 2.57 -32.13 -12.09
C ALA A 628 3.63 -32.33 -11.01
N ILE A 629 3.67 -31.45 -10.01
CA ILE A 629 4.61 -31.49 -8.90
C ILE A 629 3.82 -31.48 -7.59
N MET A 630 4.01 -32.50 -6.76
CA MET A 630 3.38 -32.60 -5.43
C MET A 630 4.44 -32.31 -4.36
N ILE A 631 4.11 -31.40 -3.45
CA ILE A 631 5.01 -30.85 -2.45
C ILE A 631 4.32 -30.96 -1.08
N SER A 632 4.92 -31.75 -0.19
CA SER A 632 4.45 -31.91 1.19
C SER A 632 5.59 -32.47 2.04
N PRO A 633 5.69 -32.14 3.34
CA PRO A 633 6.63 -32.83 4.22
C PRO A 633 6.31 -34.34 4.39
N TRP A 634 5.15 -34.80 3.96
CA TRP A 634 4.74 -36.20 4.00
C TRP A 634 5.12 -37.02 2.74
N ILE A 635 5.81 -36.39 1.77
CA ILE A 635 6.30 -37.03 0.55
C ILE A 635 7.81 -37.26 0.65
N GLU A 636 8.26 -38.45 0.27
CA GLU A 636 9.66 -38.87 0.31
C GLU A 636 10.54 -38.10 -0.70
N ARG A 637 11.84 -37.95 -0.42
CA ARG A 637 12.71 -37.12 -1.26
C ARG A 637 12.92 -37.75 -2.65
N GLY A 638 12.47 -37.06 -3.69
CA GLY A 638 12.69 -37.46 -5.08
C GLY A 638 11.83 -38.64 -5.53
N THR A 639 10.82 -39.04 -4.76
CA THR A 639 9.84 -40.04 -5.18
C THR A 639 8.72 -39.41 -5.99
N GLY A 640 8.28 -40.13 -7.02
CA GLY A 640 7.01 -39.89 -7.71
C GLY A 640 6.08 -41.10 -7.56
N PRO A 641 4.89 -41.05 -8.18
CA PRO A 641 4.03 -42.22 -8.29
C PRO A 641 4.67 -43.32 -9.16
N TYR A 642 4.09 -44.52 -9.13
CA TYR A 642 4.57 -45.64 -9.92
C TYR A 642 4.41 -45.36 -11.44
N PRO A 643 5.26 -45.93 -12.32
CA PRO A 643 5.19 -45.70 -13.77
C PRO A 643 3.86 -46.07 -14.45
N THR A 644 2.97 -46.80 -13.76
CA THR A 644 1.64 -47.21 -14.23
C THR A 644 0.50 -46.43 -13.57
N SER A 645 0.78 -45.37 -12.80
CA SER A 645 -0.24 -44.56 -12.15
C SER A 645 -0.72 -43.44 -13.09
N GLU A 646 -1.93 -43.59 -13.62
CA GLU A 646 -2.60 -42.56 -14.40
C GLU A 646 -3.25 -41.51 -13.47
N PHE A 647 -2.78 -40.27 -13.54
CA PHE A 647 -3.39 -39.11 -12.90
C PHE A 647 -3.75 -38.07 -13.96
N GLU A 648 -4.83 -37.32 -13.72
CA GLU A 648 -5.27 -36.20 -14.54
C GLU A 648 -5.91 -35.13 -13.64
N HIS A 649 -6.40 -34.01 -14.18
CA HIS A 649 -6.88 -32.89 -13.37
C HIS A 649 -8.00 -33.26 -12.39
N SER A 650 -8.86 -34.24 -12.73
CA SER A 650 -9.92 -34.74 -11.84
C SER A 650 -9.42 -35.61 -10.68
N SER A 651 -8.14 -36.01 -10.67
CA SER A 651 -7.46 -36.59 -9.50
C SER A 651 -7.42 -35.63 -8.31
N ILE A 652 -7.48 -34.31 -8.55
CA ILE A 652 -7.53 -33.30 -7.49
C ILE A 652 -8.88 -33.35 -6.75
N PRO A 653 -10.05 -33.13 -7.38
CA PRO A 653 -11.34 -33.27 -6.70
C PRO A 653 -11.56 -34.70 -6.17
N ALA A 654 -11.07 -35.74 -6.84
CA ALA A 654 -11.10 -37.11 -6.32
C ALA A 654 -10.36 -37.25 -4.97
N THR A 655 -9.17 -36.66 -4.86
CA THR A 655 -8.37 -36.67 -3.64
C THR A 655 -8.99 -35.79 -2.55
N VAL A 656 -9.47 -34.58 -2.89
CA VAL A 656 -10.20 -33.67 -1.98
C VAL A 656 -11.45 -34.36 -1.42
N LYS A 657 -12.22 -35.06 -2.26
CA LYS A 657 -13.38 -35.87 -1.87
C LYS A 657 -13.00 -36.89 -0.80
N LYS A 658 -11.90 -37.63 -0.99
CA LYS A 658 -11.45 -38.63 -0.02
C LYS A 658 -10.92 -38.02 1.27
N ILE A 659 -9.98 -37.07 1.20
CA ILE A 659 -9.35 -36.44 2.37
C ILE A 659 -10.39 -35.79 3.29
N PHE A 660 -11.37 -35.08 2.74
CA PHE A 660 -12.42 -34.42 3.52
C PHE A 660 -13.70 -35.25 3.67
N ASN A 661 -13.70 -36.53 3.27
CA ASN A 661 -14.83 -37.44 3.32
C ASN A 661 -16.15 -36.83 2.76
N LEU A 662 -16.06 -36.19 1.59
CA LEU A 662 -17.22 -35.60 0.93
C LEU A 662 -18.16 -36.70 0.42
N LYS A 663 -19.47 -36.44 0.48
CA LYS A 663 -20.52 -37.44 0.29
C LYS A 663 -20.49 -38.10 -1.09
N GLU A 664 -20.34 -37.29 -2.13
CA GLU A 664 -20.47 -37.69 -3.53
C GLU A 664 -19.24 -37.21 -4.31
N PHE A 665 -18.89 -37.93 -5.36
CA PHE A 665 -18.01 -37.43 -6.42
C PHE A 665 -18.82 -36.47 -7.32
N LEU A 666 -18.13 -35.56 -7.99
CA LEU A 666 -18.77 -34.57 -8.87
C LEU A 666 -19.34 -35.22 -10.13
N THR A 667 -18.65 -36.23 -10.65
CA THR A 667 -18.86 -36.86 -11.96
C THR A 667 -18.40 -38.33 -11.97
N LYS A 668 -18.56 -39.01 -13.10
CA LYS A 668 -17.93 -40.31 -13.39
C LYS A 668 -16.41 -40.23 -13.58
N ARG A 669 -15.85 -39.05 -13.89
CA ARG A 669 -14.42 -38.87 -14.14
C ARG A 669 -13.63 -38.84 -12.83
N ASP A 670 -13.98 -37.98 -11.88
CA ASP A 670 -13.31 -37.91 -10.57
C ASP A 670 -13.62 -39.11 -9.66
N SER A 671 -14.69 -39.86 -9.91
CA SER A 671 -14.91 -41.17 -9.26
C SER A 671 -14.05 -42.31 -9.86
N TRP A 672 -13.52 -42.13 -11.07
CA TRP A 672 -12.60 -43.06 -11.73
C TRP A 672 -11.12 -42.67 -11.53
N ALA A 673 -10.84 -41.38 -11.41
CA ALA A 673 -9.51 -40.82 -11.33
C ALA A 673 -8.67 -41.35 -10.15
N GLY A 674 -7.37 -41.54 -10.38
CA GLY A 674 -6.41 -41.88 -9.33
C GLY A 674 -6.33 -40.79 -8.25
N THR A 675 -5.98 -41.18 -7.02
CA THR A 675 -5.89 -40.28 -5.86
C THR A 675 -4.52 -40.32 -5.19
N PHE A 676 -4.10 -39.20 -4.59
CA PHE A 676 -2.70 -38.99 -4.17
C PHE A 676 -2.28 -39.70 -2.87
N GLU A 677 -3.15 -40.50 -2.27
CA GLU A 677 -2.92 -41.21 -0.99
C GLU A 677 -1.66 -42.08 -1.01
N GLY A 678 -1.34 -42.70 -2.15
CA GLY A 678 -0.12 -43.51 -2.31
C GLY A 678 1.18 -42.70 -2.43
N VAL A 679 1.09 -41.39 -2.68
CA VAL A 679 2.24 -40.47 -2.77
C VAL A 679 2.56 -39.87 -1.39
N VAL A 680 1.52 -39.57 -0.61
CA VAL A 680 1.59 -39.06 0.78
C VAL A 680 1.81 -40.23 1.75
N SER A 681 2.90 -40.96 1.56
CA SER A 681 3.11 -42.31 2.12
C SER A 681 3.90 -42.37 3.44
N ARG A 682 4.47 -41.25 3.91
CA ARG A 682 5.30 -41.23 5.12
C ARG A 682 4.46 -41.30 6.40
N SER A 683 4.97 -42.00 7.41
CA SER A 683 4.41 -42.01 8.78
C SER A 683 4.81 -40.80 9.63
N SER A 684 5.74 -39.98 9.17
CA SER A 684 6.17 -38.76 9.86
C SER A 684 6.63 -37.68 8.86
N PRO A 685 6.38 -36.38 9.14
CA PRO A 685 6.79 -35.30 8.27
C PRO A 685 8.33 -35.20 8.26
N ARG A 686 8.90 -35.01 7.08
CA ARG A 686 10.35 -34.80 6.91
C ARG A 686 10.74 -33.37 7.31
N THR A 687 11.92 -33.24 7.92
CA THR A 687 12.45 -31.98 8.45
C THR A 687 13.39 -31.25 7.48
N ASP A 688 13.81 -31.92 6.40
CA ASP A 688 14.77 -31.43 5.40
C ASP A 688 14.12 -30.75 4.18
N CYS A 689 12.83 -30.41 4.24
CA CYS A 689 12.19 -29.53 3.26
C CYS A 689 12.90 -28.17 3.24
N PRO A 690 13.45 -27.72 2.09
CA PRO A 690 14.17 -26.45 1.97
C PRO A 690 13.41 -25.29 2.61
N VAL A 691 14.10 -24.41 3.33
CA VAL A 691 13.48 -23.19 3.89
C VAL A 691 13.40 -22.08 2.83
N LYS A 692 14.36 -22.08 1.89
CA LYS A 692 14.40 -21.22 0.71
C LYS A 692 14.76 -22.06 -0.52
N LEU A 693 14.23 -21.67 -1.68
CA LEU A 693 14.65 -22.20 -2.97
C LEU A 693 15.74 -21.30 -3.60
N PRO A 694 16.56 -21.82 -4.53
CA PRO A 694 17.48 -20.99 -5.32
C PRO A 694 16.73 -19.87 -6.06
N GLU A 695 17.42 -18.76 -6.35
CA GLU A 695 16.86 -17.72 -7.21
C GLU A 695 16.72 -18.25 -8.65
N PRO A 696 15.58 -18.02 -9.33
CA PRO A 696 15.40 -18.44 -10.71
C PRO A 696 16.32 -17.66 -11.66
N VAL A 697 16.62 -18.25 -12.82
CA VAL A 697 17.49 -17.64 -13.84
C VAL A 697 16.63 -16.93 -14.88
N LYS A 698 16.96 -15.68 -15.23
CA LYS A 698 16.24 -14.96 -16.27
C LYS A 698 16.57 -15.52 -17.66
N LEU A 699 15.56 -16.05 -18.35
CA LEU A 699 15.71 -16.70 -19.66
C LEU A 699 15.28 -15.79 -20.83
N ARG A 700 14.20 -15.03 -20.69
CA ARG A 700 13.72 -14.16 -21.77
C ARG A 700 14.59 -12.90 -21.91
N LYS A 701 15.16 -12.72 -23.10
CA LYS A 701 15.93 -11.51 -23.48
C LYS A 701 15.03 -10.34 -23.91
N ALA A 702 13.84 -10.62 -24.43
CA ALA A 702 12.89 -9.62 -24.91
C ALA A 702 11.95 -9.13 -23.79
N GLU A 703 11.40 -7.92 -23.96
CA GLU A 703 10.35 -7.40 -23.09
C GLU A 703 8.97 -7.97 -23.42
N ALA A 704 8.04 -7.82 -22.47
CA ALA A 704 6.62 -8.07 -22.66
C ALA A 704 6.02 -7.23 -23.81
N LYS A 705 5.07 -7.82 -24.53
CA LYS A 705 4.44 -7.24 -25.73
C LYS A 705 3.03 -6.78 -25.46
N GLU A 706 2.87 -5.70 -24.69
CA GLU A 706 1.56 -5.14 -24.31
C GLU A 706 0.66 -4.77 -25.50
N ASN A 707 1.25 -4.44 -26.66
CA ASN A 707 0.55 -4.11 -27.90
C ASN A 707 0.28 -5.34 -28.80
N ALA A 708 0.56 -6.55 -28.32
CA ALA A 708 0.18 -7.77 -29.04
C ALA A 708 -1.34 -7.95 -29.04
N LYS A 709 -1.83 -8.73 -30.01
CA LYS A 709 -3.16 -9.33 -29.91
C LYS A 709 -3.23 -10.26 -28.70
N LEU A 710 -4.45 -10.44 -28.19
CA LEU A 710 -4.73 -11.40 -27.13
C LEU A 710 -4.44 -12.83 -27.58
N THR A 711 -4.10 -13.70 -26.63
CA THR A 711 -4.21 -15.15 -26.80
C THR A 711 -5.67 -15.57 -26.64
N GLU A 712 -6.04 -16.76 -27.13
CA GLU A 712 -7.40 -17.31 -26.99
C GLU A 712 -7.90 -17.26 -25.53
N PHE A 713 -7.06 -17.71 -24.59
CA PHE A 713 -7.37 -17.62 -23.16
C PHE A 713 -7.50 -16.18 -22.62
N GLN A 714 -6.74 -15.21 -23.15
CA GLN A 714 -6.90 -13.80 -22.79
C GLN A 714 -8.20 -13.20 -23.35
N GLU A 715 -8.65 -13.64 -24.54
CA GLU A 715 -9.98 -13.31 -25.08
C GLU A 715 -11.08 -13.90 -24.19
N GLU A 716 -10.98 -15.17 -23.78
CA GLU A 716 -11.90 -15.81 -22.83
C GLU A 716 -11.95 -15.08 -21.48
N MET A 717 -10.81 -14.62 -20.95
CA MET A 717 -10.75 -13.80 -19.74
C MET A 717 -11.48 -12.46 -19.89
N VAL A 718 -11.36 -11.79 -21.06
CA VAL A 718 -12.14 -10.57 -21.38
C VAL A 718 -13.63 -10.87 -21.50
N GLN A 719 -14.01 -11.97 -22.15
CA GLN A 719 -15.41 -12.39 -22.30
C GLN A 719 -16.04 -12.81 -20.96
N MET A 720 -15.29 -13.50 -20.09
CA MET A 720 -15.68 -13.78 -18.70
C MET A 720 -15.89 -12.48 -17.93
N ALA A 721 -14.95 -11.54 -18.02
CA ALA A 721 -15.05 -10.24 -17.36
C ALA A 721 -16.27 -9.43 -17.85
N ALA A 722 -16.54 -9.42 -19.15
CA ALA A 722 -17.75 -8.84 -19.74
C ALA A 722 -19.04 -9.53 -19.25
N THR A 723 -18.99 -10.85 -19.05
CA THR A 723 -20.09 -11.60 -18.46
C THR A 723 -20.31 -11.21 -17.00
N LEU A 724 -19.22 -11.06 -16.22
CA LEU A 724 -19.27 -10.66 -14.83
C LEU A 724 -19.77 -9.23 -14.62
N CYS A 725 -19.49 -8.29 -15.54
CA CYS A 725 -19.86 -6.87 -15.38
C CYS A 725 -21.16 -6.46 -16.10
N GLY A 726 -21.82 -7.40 -16.78
CA GLY A 726 -23.09 -7.21 -17.52
C GLY A 726 -22.94 -6.85 -19.00
N ASP A 727 -21.71 -6.62 -19.47
CA ASP A 727 -21.39 -6.22 -20.85
C ASP A 727 -21.64 -7.29 -21.92
N HIS A 728 -21.78 -8.56 -21.52
CA HIS A 728 -22.21 -9.66 -22.41
C HIS A 728 -23.57 -9.42 -23.10
N LYS A 729 -24.36 -8.44 -22.64
CA LYS A 729 -25.62 -8.01 -23.25
C LYS A 729 -25.45 -6.98 -24.40
N LYS A 730 -24.22 -6.52 -24.68
CA LYS A 730 -23.93 -5.52 -25.73
C LYS A 730 -23.71 -6.20 -27.09
N ASP A 731 -24.10 -5.53 -28.18
CA ASP A 731 -23.93 -5.98 -29.58
C ASP A 731 -22.47 -6.18 -30.05
N ILE A 732 -21.50 -5.91 -29.17
CA ILE A 732 -20.08 -6.17 -29.39
C ILE A 732 -19.63 -7.54 -28.84
N TYR A 733 -20.40 -8.19 -27.99
CA TYR A 733 -20.05 -9.48 -27.41
C TYR A 733 -20.43 -10.66 -28.34
N PRO A 734 -19.65 -11.75 -28.40
CA PRO A 734 -18.32 -11.92 -27.79
C PRO A 734 -17.19 -11.33 -28.66
N ASP A 735 -17.26 -11.48 -29.98
CA ASP A 735 -16.07 -11.37 -30.84
C ASP A 735 -15.58 -9.94 -31.06
N LYS A 736 -16.49 -8.99 -31.36
CA LYS A 736 -16.13 -7.59 -31.64
C LYS A 736 -15.54 -6.86 -30.43
N LEU A 737 -15.80 -7.36 -29.22
CA LEU A 737 -15.23 -6.84 -27.98
C LEU A 737 -13.72 -7.07 -27.93
N VAL A 738 -13.24 -8.20 -28.49
CA VAL A 738 -11.83 -8.61 -28.44
C VAL A 738 -11.07 -8.39 -29.75
N GLU A 739 -11.77 -8.34 -30.90
CA GLU A 739 -11.23 -8.31 -32.28
C GLU A 739 -10.00 -7.41 -32.51
N ASN A 740 -9.94 -6.25 -31.85
CA ASN A 740 -8.86 -5.26 -31.95
C ASN A 740 -8.24 -4.87 -30.60
N MET A 741 -8.50 -5.63 -29.53
CA MET A 741 -8.02 -5.33 -28.19
C MET A 741 -6.56 -5.77 -28.02
N THR A 742 -5.74 -4.91 -27.43
CA THR A 742 -4.35 -5.24 -27.03
C THR A 742 -4.29 -5.84 -25.63
N VAL A 743 -3.22 -6.60 -25.32
CA VAL A 743 -2.97 -7.14 -23.97
C VAL A 743 -3.04 -6.05 -22.88
N GLY A 744 -2.49 -4.86 -23.16
CA GLY A 744 -2.51 -3.69 -22.28
C GLY A 744 -3.88 -2.99 -22.14
N GLU A 745 -4.85 -3.29 -23.00
CA GLU A 745 -6.25 -2.85 -22.87
C GLU A 745 -7.09 -3.91 -22.17
N ALA A 746 -6.91 -5.19 -22.51
CA ALA A 746 -7.60 -6.31 -21.89
C ALA A 746 -7.39 -6.37 -20.39
N VAL A 747 -6.14 -6.22 -19.92
CA VAL A 747 -5.84 -6.21 -18.48
C VAL A 747 -6.57 -5.08 -17.73
N LYS A 748 -6.77 -3.92 -18.37
CA LYS A 748 -7.54 -2.80 -17.78
C LYS A 748 -9.02 -3.14 -17.76
N TYR A 749 -9.55 -3.68 -18.86
CA TYR A 749 -10.94 -4.09 -18.97
C TYR A 749 -11.32 -5.16 -17.94
N VAL A 750 -10.50 -6.21 -17.81
CA VAL A 750 -10.69 -7.31 -16.86
C VAL A 750 -10.66 -6.81 -15.41
N ASN A 751 -9.63 -6.05 -15.02
CA ASN A 751 -9.52 -5.51 -13.66
C ASN A 751 -10.69 -4.57 -13.30
N ASN A 752 -11.07 -3.66 -14.21
CA ASN A 752 -12.20 -2.76 -13.98
C ASN A 752 -13.54 -3.51 -13.87
N SER A 753 -13.73 -4.53 -14.71
CA SER A 753 -14.94 -5.36 -14.72
C SER A 753 -15.06 -6.21 -13.46
N PHE A 754 -13.94 -6.80 -12.99
CA PHE A 754 -13.90 -7.55 -11.74
C PHE A 754 -14.13 -6.65 -10.52
N LYS A 755 -13.52 -5.46 -10.49
CA LYS A 755 -13.78 -4.44 -9.45
C LYS A 755 -15.28 -4.10 -9.37
N LYS A 756 -15.90 -3.78 -10.51
CA LYS A 756 -17.35 -3.50 -10.61
C LYS A 756 -18.19 -4.68 -10.14
N PHE A 757 -17.84 -5.91 -10.51
CA PHE A 757 -18.52 -7.12 -10.04
C PHE A 757 -18.47 -7.26 -8.50
N LEU A 758 -17.30 -7.04 -7.88
CA LEU A 758 -17.16 -7.06 -6.42
C LEU A 758 -17.96 -5.93 -5.74
N GLU A 759 -17.96 -4.72 -6.31
CA GLU A 759 -18.75 -3.59 -5.81
C GLU A 759 -20.26 -3.91 -5.82
N GLU A 760 -20.79 -4.49 -6.90
CA GLU A 760 -22.18 -4.94 -6.98
C GLU A 760 -22.49 -6.09 -6.00
N CYS A 761 -21.52 -6.99 -5.74
CA CYS A 761 -21.68 -8.02 -4.71
C CYS A 761 -21.85 -7.42 -3.31
N GLU A 762 -21.01 -6.44 -2.93
CA GLU A 762 -21.11 -5.80 -1.61
C GLU A 762 -22.37 -4.93 -1.49
N LYS A 763 -22.79 -4.22 -2.56
CA LYS A 763 -24.09 -3.51 -2.59
C LYS A 763 -25.27 -4.46 -2.36
N ALA A 764 -25.28 -5.63 -3.01
CA ALA A 764 -26.33 -6.62 -2.83
C ALA A 764 -26.39 -7.15 -1.39
N LYS A 765 -25.24 -7.47 -0.78
CA LYS A 765 -25.17 -7.87 0.64
C LYS A 765 -25.67 -6.77 1.58
N ALA A 766 -25.22 -5.53 1.38
CA ALA A 766 -25.66 -4.38 2.18
C ALA A 766 -27.17 -4.12 2.07
N SER A 767 -27.77 -4.47 0.92
CA SER A 767 -29.22 -4.41 0.67
C SER A 767 -30.00 -5.61 1.24
N GLY A 768 -29.35 -6.52 1.97
CA GLY A 768 -29.99 -7.71 2.56
C GLY A 768 -30.33 -8.82 1.57
N ALA A 769 -29.68 -8.86 0.40
CA ALA A 769 -29.88 -9.95 -0.56
C ALA A 769 -29.51 -11.31 0.06
N ASP A 770 -30.29 -12.35 -0.27
CA ASP A 770 -30.00 -13.71 0.18
C ASP A 770 -28.61 -14.12 -0.32
N GLU A 771 -27.70 -14.50 0.59
CA GLU A 771 -26.33 -14.84 0.19
C GLU A 771 -26.26 -16.05 -0.77
N SER A 772 -27.36 -16.80 -0.91
CA SER A 772 -27.53 -17.87 -1.88
C SER A 772 -27.81 -17.37 -3.31
N GLN A 773 -28.19 -16.10 -3.52
CA GLN A 773 -28.39 -15.51 -4.84
C GLN A 773 -27.07 -15.30 -5.58
N ILE A 774 -27.14 -15.37 -6.90
CA ILE A 774 -26.02 -14.99 -7.79
C ILE A 774 -26.01 -13.48 -7.92
N CYS A 775 -24.86 -12.85 -7.69
CA CYS A 775 -24.68 -11.47 -8.16
C CYS A 775 -24.55 -11.49 -9.68
N VAL A 776 -25.53 -10.90 -10.36
CA VAL A 776 -25.40 -10.44 -11.73
C VAL A 776 -25.54 -8.92 -11.68
N PRO A 777 -24.50 -8.15 -12.05
CA PRO A 777 -24.67 -6.73 -12.30
C PRO A 777 -25.82 -6.52 -13.29
N ASN A 778 -26.87 -5.86 -12.81
CA ASN A 778 -28.14 -5.58 -13.48
C ASN A 778 -29.22 -6.70 -13.52
N ASP A 779 -29.16 -7.82 -12.77
CA ASP A 779 -30.29 -8.80 -12.69
C ASP A 779 -30.54 -9.42 -11.29
N VAL A 780 -31.07 -8.67 -10.31
CA VAL A 780 -31.57 -9.27 -9.03
C VAL A 780 -32.92 -8.66 -8.60
N ASP A 781 -33.99 -9.47 -8.60
CA ASP A 781 -35.32 -9.12 -8.07
C ASP A 781 -35.38 -9.31 -6.51
N PRO A 782 -36.07 -8.42 -5.76
CA PRO A 782 -36.34 -8.61 -4.33
C PRO A 782 -37.52 -9.58 -4.05
N PRO A 783 -37.60 -10.17 -2.83
CA PRO A 783 -38.64 -11.14 -2.46
C PRO A 783 -40.03 -10.50 -2.21
N LYS A 784 -41.08 -11.28 -2.44
CA LYS A 784 -42.48 -10.84 -2.23
C LYS A 784 -42.81 -10.55 -0.76
N PRO A 785 -43.66 -9.55 -0.46
CA PRO A 785 -44.26 -9.36 0.86
C PRO A 785 -45.21 -10.52 1.24
N PRO A 786 -45.52 -10.70 2.55
CA PRO A 786 -46.54 -11.65 3.00
C PRO A 786 -47.93 -11.25 2.52
N GLU A 787 -48.72 -12.20 2.01
CA GLU A 787 -50.13 -11.95 1.69
C GLU A 787 -50.96 -11.75 2.96
N ASP A 788 -51.67 -10.62 3.03
CA ASP A 788 -52.61 -10.30 4.11
C ASP A 788 -53.79 -11.28 4.09
N LYS A 789 -53.97 -12.01 5.19
CA LYS A 789 -55.05 -12.99 5.35
C LYS A 789 -56.33 -12.32 5.85
N SER A 790 -57.07 -11.67 4.96
CA SER A 790 -58.46 -11.28 5.25
C SER A 790 -59.49 -11.66 4.17
N LYS A 791 -60.29 -12.70 4.51
CA LYS A 791 -61.69 -12.97 4.11
C LYS A 791 -62.03 -13.44 2.67
N SER A 792 -62.18 -14.76 2.54
CA SER A 792 -63.33 -15.52 1.94
C SER A 792 -64.29 -14.78 0.98
N PHE A 793 -64.65 -15.33 -0.20
CA PHE A 793 -65.64 -16.44 -0.32
C PHE A 793 -65.67 -17.14 -1.71
N ALA A 794 -66.07 -18.43 -1.70
CA ALA A 794 -66.62 -19.32 -2.75
C ALA A 794 -66.55 -18.99 -4.27
N SER A 795 -66.01 -19.91 -5.08
CA SER A 795 -66.77 -20.91 -5.90
C SER A 795 -65.93 -21.61 -7.01
N LYS A 796 -66.46 -22.69 -7.59
CA LYS A 796 -65.92 -23.63 -8.62
C LYS A 796 -66.99 -23.76 -9.76
N PRO A 797 -66.79 -24.46 -10.91
CA PRO A 797 -65.58 -24.95 -11.62
C PRO A 797 -65.63 -24.81 -13.19
N THR A 798 -64.72 -25.51 -13.92
CA THR A 798 -64.71 -25.84 -15.39
C THR A 798 -64.24 -24.73 -16.36
N GLN A 799 -63.69 -24.96 -17.57
CA GLN A 799 -63.70 -26.11 -18.52
C GLN A 799 -62.33 -26.43 -19.20
N LYS A 800 -62.28 -27.50 -20.01
CA LYS A 800 -61.17 -27.91 -20.92
C LYS A 800 -61.26 -27.21 -22.30
N ALA A 801 -60.13 -26.94 -22.98
CA ALA A 801 -60.06 -26.89 -24.46
C ALA A 801 -58.63 -27.04 -25.07
N SER A 802 -58.41 -28.24 -25.61
CA SER A 802 -57.57 -28.74 -26.74
C SER A 802 -56.95 -27.88 -27.89
N ILE A 803 -55.68 -28.22 -28.26
CA ILE A 803 -55.14 -28.62 -29.62
C ILE A 803 -54.93 -27.47 -30.69
N PRO A 804 -54.03 -27.53 -31.73
CA PRO A 804 -52.55 -27.62 -31.77
C PRO A 804 -51.88 -26.78 -32.94
N TYR A 805 -50.82 -27.33 -33.59
CA TYR A 805 -50.04 -26.88 -34.79
C TYR A 805 -49.05 -25.71 -34.56
N GLY A 806 -47.85 -25.66 -35.16
CA GLY A 806 -47.12 -26.67 -35.93
C GLY A 806 -46.32 -26.08 -37.11
N SER A 807 -45.01 -26.35 -37.21
CA SER A 807 -44.32 -26.79 -38.44
C SER A 807 -42.81 -26.94 -38.25
N ARG A 808 -42.18 -27.81 -39.05
CA ARG A 808 -40.71 -28.03 -39.15
C ARG A 808 -40.24 -27.63 -40.56
N ARG A 809 -38.99 -27.16 -40.69
CA ARG A 809 -37.97 -27.47 -41.73
C ARG A 809 -36.80 -26.48 -41.53
N ALA A 810 -35.51 -26.80 -41.45
CA ALA A 810 -34.62 -27.85 -41.99
C ALA A 810 -33.76 -27.38 -43.19
N TYR A 811 -32.47 -27.16 -42.89
CA TYR A 811 -31.25 -27.31 -43.72
C TYR A 811 -31.05 -26.57 -45.05
N GLY A 812 -29.82 -26.05 -45.22
CA GLY A 812 -29.26 -25.57 -46.49
C GLY A 812 -27.82 -25.04 -46.37
N LEU A 813 -26.82 -25.92 -46.43
CA LEU A 813 -25.40 -25.58 -46.69
C LEU A 813 -25.21 -25.20 -48.18
N TRP A 814 -24.18 -24.42 -48.54
CA TRP A 814 -23.30 -24.65 -49.72
C TRP A 814 -22.03 -23.77 -49.67
N LYS A 815 -21.04 -24.09 -50.52
CA LYS A 815 -19.61 -23.71 -50.44
C LYS A 815 -19.20 -22.42 -51.18
N GLU A 816 -17.94 -22.02 -50.93
CA GLU A 816 -17.08 -21.07 -51.65
C GLU A 816 -17.06 -21.25 -53.18
N ASP A 817 -16.88 -20.15 -53.93
CA ASP A 817 -15.70 -19.97 -54.81
C ASP A 817 -15.55 -18.54 -55.40
N GLN A 818 -14.30 -18.05 -55.41
CA GLN A 818 -13.58 -17.27 -56.45
C GLN A 818 -14.12 -15.96 -57.14
N LEU A 819 -13.16 -15.03 -57.31
CA LEU A 819 -12.94 -14.04 -58.40
C LEU A 819 -13.58 -12.61 -58.44
N GLN A 820 -12.66 -11.62 -58.33
CA GLN A 820 -12.46 -10.40 -59.16
C GLN A 820 -13.49 -9.24 -59.23
N GLY A 821 -12.94 -8.01 -59.37
CA GLY A 821 -13.62 -6.81 -59.89
C GLY A 821 -13.93 -5.72 -58.84
N SER A 822 -12.99 -4.86 -58.43
CA SER A 822 -12.51 -3.63 -59.12
C SER A 822 -13.40 -2.37 -58.99
N LYS A 823 -12.75 -1.27 -58.59
CA LYS A 823 -13.00 0.15 -58.93
C LYS A 823 -14.12 0.97 -58.25
N SER A 824 -13.64 1.87 -57.38
CA SER A 824 -13.69 3.35 -57.50
C SER A 824 -14.93 4.18 -57.10
N GLY A 825 -14.67 5.14 -56.19
CA GLY A 825 -15.21 6.52 -56.22
C GLY A 825 -16.55 6.77 -55.50
N PHE A 826 -16.91 8.01 -55.15
CA PHE A 826 -16.15 9.29 -55.01
C PHE A 826 -17.11 10.34 -54.38
N CYS A 827 -16.64 11.23 -53.48
CA CYS A 827 -17.32 12.49 -53.05
C CYS A 827 -18.72 12.38 -52.36
N SER A 828 -19.29 13.38 -51.66
CA SER A 828 -18.83 14.68 -51.10
C SER A 828 -19.95 15.35 -50.26
N GLU A 829 -19.59 16.15 -49.23
CA GLU A 829 -20.24 17.42 -48.78
C GLU A 829 -21.77 17.50 -48.44
N ALA A 830 -22.34 18.47 -47.70
CA ALA A 830 -21.90 19.46 -46.68
C ALA A 830 -23.14 20.18 -46.05
N GLY A 831 -22.96 20.97 -44.97
CA GLY A 831 -23.94 21.98 -44.44
C GLY A 831 -24.45 21.69 -43.01
N LYS A 832 -24.24 22.52 -41.97
CA LYS A 832 -24.74 23.90 -41.66
C LYS A 832 -26.27 23.96 -41.45
N ALA A 833 -26.86 24.70 -40.48
CA ALA A 833 -26.42 25.42 -39.27
C ALA A 833 -27.69 25.90 -38.49
N GLY A 834 -27.58 26.40 -37.24
CA GLY A 834 -28.59 27.31 -36.66
C GLY A 834 -29.02 27.11 -35.19
N ALA A 835 -28.92 28.18 -34.40
CA ALA A 835 -29.59 28.45 -33.12
C ALA A 835 -30.44 29.75 -33.31
N PRO A 836 -30.97 30.50 -32.31
CA PRO A 836 -31.10 30.28 -30.84
C PRO A 836 -32.50 30.67 -30.27
N LEU A 837 -32.70 30.64 -28.92
CA LEU A 837 -33.54 31.61 -28.18
C LEU A 837 -33.40 31.50 -26.63
N GLN A 838 -33.57 32.64 -25.93
CA GLN A 838 -33.56 32.84 -24.47
C GLN A 838 -34.93 33.41 -24.00
N ILE A 839 -35.27 33.34 -22.69
CA ILE A 839 -35.98 34.40 -21.91
C ILE A 839 -35.99 34.09 -20.38
N PHE A 840 -36.31 35.08 -19.55
CA PHE A 840 -35.95 35.33 -18.13
C PHE A 840 -37.01 35.05 -17.02
N CYS A 841 -36.55 35.17 -15.74
CA CYS A 841 -37.18 35.73 -14.49
C CYS A 841 -37.36 34.77 -13.28
N HIS A 842 -36.70 34.99 -12.11
CA HIS A 842 -37.08 35.78 -10.89
C HIS A 842 -38.18 35.11 -10.00
N LYS A 843 -38.25 35.15 -8.64
CA LYS A 843 -37.53 35.84 -7.52
C LYS A 843 -37.80 35.15 -6.12
N PHE A 844 -37.04 35.56 -5.07
CA PHE A 844 -37.08 35.29 -3.60
C PHE A 844 -38.35 35.76 -2.80
N PRO A 845 -38.47 35.75 -1.42
CA PRO A 845 -37.88 34.98 -0.26
C PRO A 845 -38.90 34.60 0.89
N CYS A 846 -38.39 34.19 2.10
CA CYS A 846 -38.90 34.36 3.51
C CYS A 846 -38.97 33.04 4.34
N SER A 847 -38.90 32.98 5.69
CA SER A 847 -38.18 33.71 6.77
C SER A 847 -38.56 33.13 8.16
N ASP A 848 -37.59 32.96 9.07
CA ASP A 848 -37.65 32.92 10.56
C ASP A 848 -38.60 31.97 11.35
N ILE A 849 -38.07 31.36 12.43
CA ILE A 849 -38.41 31.65 13.86
C ILE A 849 -37.62 30.74 14.85
N LEU A 850 -37.24 31.31 16.00
CA LEU A 850 -36.48 30.70 17.12
C LEU A 850 -37.34 29.89 18.11
N PHE A 851 -36.71 29.08 18.98
CA PHE A 851 -36.82 29.24 20.44
C PHE A 851 -35.73 28.49 21.24
N GLU A 852 -35.25 29.11 22.32
CA GLU A 852 -34.27 28.57 23.28
C GLU A 852 -34.93 27.76 24.41
N SER A 853 -34.18 26.88 25.10
CA SER A 853 -34.15 26.85 26.58
C SER A 853 -32.99 26.01 27.17
N HIS A 854 -32.61 26.38 28.39
CA HIS A 854 -31.48 25.92 29.21
C HIS A 854 -31.98 25.88 30.67
N PRO A 855 -31.23 25.46 31.71
CA PRO A 855 -30.39 24.25 31.90
C PRO A 855 -30.64 23.64 33.33
N ARG A 856 -29.59 23.02 33.94
CA ARG A 856 -29.46 22.49 35.33
C ARG A 856 -29.93 21.03 35.51
N GLY A 857 -29.31 20.20 36.36
CA GLY A 857 -28.09 20.37 37.18
C GLY A 857 -27.74 19.06 37.92
N GLY A 858 -26.46 18.82 38.22
CA GLY A 858 -25.97 17.50 38.69
C GLY A 858 -25.83 17.33 40.21
N ARG A 859 -25.28 16.17 40.63
CA ARG A 859 -24.67 15.91 41.96
C ARG A 859 -23.67 14.74 41.90
N LEU A 860 -22.57 14.87 42.66
CA LEU A 860 -21.65 13.79 43.06
C LEU A 860 -22.32 12.90 44.15
N PHE A 861 -21.87 11.71 44.57
CA PHE A 861 -20.52 11.33 45.02
C PHE A 861 -20.39 9.81 45.35
N PHE A 862 -19.14 9.33 45.45
CA PHE A 862 -18.59 8.20 46.24
C PHE A 862 -18.67 6.71 45.78
N ASN A 863 -17.53 6.03 46.02
CA ASN A 863 -17.22 4.60 45.87
C ASN A 863 -17.83 3.73 46.99
N ASP A 864 -18.04 2.43 46.72
CA ASP A 864 -17.55 1.37 47.64
C ASP A 864 -17.45 -0.05 46.99
N SER A 865 -16.21 -0.57 46.95
CA SER A 865 -15.74 -1.85 47.50
C SER A 865 -16.48 -3.22 47.34
N ILE A 866 -15.73 -4.19 46.76
CA ILE A 866 -15.60 -5.63 47.13
C ILE A 866 -16.68 -6.67 46.70
N ALA A 867 -16.22 -7.74 46.01
CA ALA A 867 -16.54 -9.19 46.16
C ALA A 867 -16.38 -9.95 44.81
N SER A 868 -15.23 -10.56 44.51
CA SER A 868 -14.88 -11.96 44.78
C SER A 868 -15.76 -13.03 44.10
N PHE A 869 -15.19 -13.77 43.14
CA PHE A 869 -15.53 -15.18 42.93
C PHE A 869 -14.26 -16.01 42.67
N VAL A 870 -14.18 -17.14 43.34
CA VAL A 870 -13.10 -18.13 43.25
C VAL A 870 -13.72 -19.39 42.63
N GLU A 871 -13.04 -20.02 41.68
CA GLU A 871 -13.20 -21.45 41.47
C GLU A 871 -11.88 -22.11 41.03
N THR A 872 -11.69 -23.35 41.47
CA THR A 872 -10.37 -23.96 41.67
C THR A 872 -10.01 -25.04 40.65
N SER A 873 -8.71 -25.21 40.40
CA SER A 873 -8.12 -26.30 39.64
C SER A 873 -8.38 -27.70 40.25
N PRO A 874 -7.97 -28.77 39.54
CA PRO A 874 -7.19 -29.80 40.23
C PRO A 874 -5.83 -30.09 39.56
N LEU A 875 -4.90 -30.58 40.39
CA LEU A 875 -3.50 -30.86 40.07
C LEU A 875 -3.30 -32.14 39.23
N SER A 876 -2.13 -32.23 38.58
CA SER A 876 -1.25 -33.37 38.86
C SER A 876 0.24 -32.96 38.85
N LEU A 877 0.99 -33.46 39.82
CA LEU A 877 2.42 -33.22 40.01
C LEU A 877 3.22 -34.47 39.62
N LYS A 878 4.40 -34.28 38.99
CA LYS A 878 5.57 -35.13 39.24
C LYS A 878 6.86 -34.41 38.89
N SER A 879 7.78 -34.37 39.85
CA SER A 879 9.09 -33.73 39.79
C SER A 879 10.21 -34.76 39.61
N SER A 880 11.33 -34.36 39.02
CA SER A 880 12.67 -34.92 39.33
C SER A 880 13.77 -33.92 38.96
N PHE A 881 14.70 -33.67 39.89
CA PHE A 881 15.94 -32.93 39.67
C PHE A 881 17.01 -33.83 39.02
N SER A 882 17.96 -33.23 38.28
CA SER A 882 19.39 -33.55 38.49
C SER A 882 20.29 -32.38 38.06
N GLN A 883 21.23 -32.00 38.93
CA GLN A 883 22.36 -31.12 38.63
C GLN A 883 23.63 -31.98 38.45
N SER A 884 24.51 -31.58 37.52
CA SER A 884 25.98 -31.64 37.65
C SER A 884 26.57 -30.85 36.47
N LEU A 885 27.29 -29.74 36.70
CA LEU A 885 28.71 -29.60 37.05
C LEU A 885 29.67 -30.01 35.92
N GLY A 886 30.56 -29.10 35.53
CA GLY A 886 31.63 -29.36 34.55
C GLY A 886 32.19 -28.11 33.87
N GLU A 887 32.96 -27.28 34.59
CA GLU A 887 33.73 -26.18 33.98
C GLU A 887 34.88 -26.71 33.10
N CYS A 888 35.21 -25.99 32.02
CA CYS A 888 36.60 -25.85 31.53
C CYS A 888 36.77 -24.55 30.74
N GLN A 889 38.00 -24.04 30.70
CA GLN A 889 38.30 -22.60 30.67
C GLN A 889 39.54 -22.29 29.78
N TRP A 890 39.73 -21.02 29.40
CA TRP A 890 40.96 -20.38 28.82
C TRP A 890 41.22 -20.35 27.28
N ILE A 891 40.82 -19.23 26.66
CA ILE A 891 41.68 -18.13 26.13
C ILE A 891 43.10 -18.45 25.58
N LYS A 892 43.36 -18.03 24.32
CA LYS A 892 44.48 -17.16 23.80
C LYS A 892 44.51 -17.25 22.25
N SER A 893 44.16 -16.23 21.45
CA SER A 893 44.89 -14.99 21.10
C SER A 893 46.28 -15.18 20.44
N SER A 894 46.42 -14.89 19.13
CA SER A 894 47.22 -13.77 18.58
C SER A 894 47.54 -13.86 17.06
N ASN A 895 47.77 -12.68 16.48
CA ASN A 895 48.03 -12.34 15.07
C ASN A 895 49.19 -13.10 14.38
N THR A 896 49.23 -13.07 13.03
CA THR A 896 50.20 -12.26 12.22
C THR A 896 49.74 -12.20 10.74
N ALA A 897 50.09 -11.12 10.02
CA ALA A 897 49.66 -10.84 8.65
C ALA A 897 50.76 -11.11 7.59
N ALA A 898 50.37 -11.25 6.31
CA ALA A 898 50.83 -10.42 5.18
C ALA A 898 50.69 -11.06 3.76
N ARG A 899 49.92 -10.39 2.90
CA ARG A 899 50.12 -10.10 1.45
C ARG A 899 50.85 -11.10 0.54
N PHE A 900 50.22 -11.39 -0.62
CA PHE A 900 50.74 -10.93 -1.93
C PHE A 900 49.60 -10.75 -2.95
N ALA A 901 49.81 -9.91 -3.96
CA ALA A 901 48.91 -9.60 -5.09
C ALA A 901 49.68 -9.87 -6.41
N ALA A 902 49.22 -9.75 -7.66
CA ALA A 902 47.97 -9.32 -8.33
C ALA A 902 48.04 -9.78 -9.83
N LEU A 903 47.02 -9.47 -10.66
CA LEU A 903 47.04 -9.46 -12.15
C LEU A 903 47.16 -10.87 -12.81
N ASN A 904 46.77 -11.21 -14.05
CA ASN A 904 46.00 -10.63 -15.19
C ASN A 904 45.69 -11.80 -16.17
N ALA A 905 44.88 -11.74 -17.24
CA ALA A 905 43.71 -10.92 -17.66
C ALA A 905 43.15 -11.50 -19.00
N ASP A 906 41.93 -11.11 -19.38
CA ASP A 906 41.29 -11.09 -20.72
C ASP A 906 41.37 -12.26 -21.74
N MET A 907 40.27 -12.31 -22.52
CA MET A 907 40.00 -12.94 -23.85
C MET A 907 39.10 -14.19 -23.81
N SER A 908 38.10 -14.38 -24.68
CA SER A 908 37.24 -13.59 -25.60
C SER A 908 36.50 -14.64 -26.45
N ASP A 909 35.33 -14.32 -27.01
CA ASP A 909 34.49 -15.27 -27.78
C ASP A 909 35.19 -16.01 -28.94
N SER A 910 34.78 -17.25 -29.22
CA SER A 910 34.08 -17.61 -30.48
C SER A 910 33.78 -19.12 -30.59
N ASP A 911 32.63 -19.40 -31.22
CA ASP A 911 32.25 -20.60 -32.00
C ASP A 911 33.03 -21.92 -31.83
N PHE A 912 32.32 -23.03 -31.56
CA PHE A 912 31.96 -23.95 -32.65
C PHE A 912 30.84 -24.96 -32.32
N HIS A 913 30.29 -25.52 -33.40
CA HIS A 913 29.12 -26.41 -33.45
C HIS A 913 29.43 -27.91 -33.30
N LYS A 914 28.37 -28.66 -32.92
CA LYS A 914 27.89 -29.97 -33.46
C LYS A 914 28.20 -31.32 -32.77
N HIS A 915 27.12 -32.11 -32.77
CA HIS A 915 26.98 -33.58 -32.79
C HIS A 915 27.20 -34.33 -31.47
N LEU A 916 26.14 -34.84 -30.84
CA LEU A 916 25.27 -36.00 -31.19
C LEU A 916 25.86 -37.34 -30.69
N ALA A 917 25.42 -37.73 -29.48
CA ALA A 917 25.03 -39.09 -29.05
C ALA A 917 26.01 -40.28 -29.22
N PRO A 918 25.72 -41.46 -28.64
CA PRO A 918 24.88 -41.77 -27.47
C PRO A 918 25.67 -42.48 -26.35
N ASN A 919 25.14 -42.41 -25.11
CA ASN A 919 24.94 -43.54 -24.18
C ASN A 919 24.21 -43.03 -22.93
#